data_AF-A0A7C4K8D0-F1
#
_entry.id   AF-A0A7C4K8D0-F1
#
_cell.length_a   1.000
_cell.length_b   1.000
_cell.length_c   1.000
_cell.angle_alpha   90.00
_cell.angle_beta   90.00
_cell.angle_gamma   90.00
#
_symmetry.space_group_name_H-M   'P 1'
#
loop_
_entity.id
_entity.type
_entity.pdbx_description
1 polymer ?
#
loop_
_entity_poly.entity_id
_entity_poly.type
_entity_poly.pdbx_seq_one_letter_code
_entity_poly.pdbx_strand_id
1 'polypeptide(L)'
;MKIKRLRYFILSLLSFGLIHSCGPNENPDLVNPPSQTETVRVRLLNLAGDKLSRTLVIDWKTQIYDVPFSNVSTALKPAIDSTFPLILASGVKEFQSSMKTKFVRSTNYTFIALPSVKESSNFRNVDTIVTLTTLTGLTETNRTAYVQLFNANNDSTVVYSLTLGCPNGQPIAQNVSYRGASPLVEVRADSIAVSLIRIQYGIPEIVGLYRLTLNKNGQYALIVQKTSSKLEELWLLDMMKESSDAFFKLNPTSERTSNIRVLNFSSQNISVIKAPDEYIANNLISNYVGNYISVNSCISESSDSIFTYVDGNSKSSVALSLDVMQNYSYFVFDSADNIANLSLIAEPIKLNEAVNNRSIVRVVHAGYARKALTVSLGARDDHKSPLGYVAGEVLASNLRYGTVSQPILISSGLAPITIFSATQPAQLLYCTNAYLEPNKSYFLVIMNELQGSIIFDKVALIEDLETDKAIKFLDEGIFAQFVNLTSKIDKVNLAIDGALTNSTIYFAASLATVLNSGNHTIQINGVSKDVYAETGKRLLIISASTYDDIDIIDISNLPLLNSDRYYNRRIINAAKSLPSITVRVDSDSGFIAAEWLQYGSASQSQQVYLERKFSLFFMEPQSYKKTLYTMPDLTFSFAKSYSVIFGTDSSSNGFSAIILQEY
;
A
#
# COMPACT_ATOMS: atom_id res chain seq x y z
N MET A 1 23.30 -75.74 24.33
CA MET A 1 23.04 -74.95 25.56
C MET A 1 23.62 -73.51 25.56
N LYS A 2 24.46 -73.09 24.60
CA LYS A 2 25.15 -71.78 24.62
C LYS A 2 24.37 -70.59 23.99
N ILE A 3 23.41 -70.82 23.09
CA ILE A 3 22.66 -69.74 22.41
C ILE A 3 21.56 -69.11 23.29
N LYS A 4 20.94 -69.88 24.20
CA LYS A 4 19.92 -69.35 25.12
C LYS A 4 20.50 -68.35 26.13
N ARG A 5 21.71 -68.58 26.65
CA ARG A 5 22.36 -67.65 27.60
C ARG A 5 22.73 -66.30 26.98
N LEU A 6 23.12 -66.28 25.70
CA LEU A 6 23.43 -65.03 25.01
C LEU A 6 22.17 -64.19 24.76
N ARG A 7 21.03 -64.81 24.45
CA ARG A 7 19.74 -64.11 24.32
C ARG A 7 19.28 -63.49 25.64
N TYR A 8 19.41 -64.19 26.76
CA TYR A 8 19.05 -63.63 28.07
C TYR A 8 20.01 -62.51 28.52
N PHE A 9 21.29 -62.58 28.15
CA PHE A 9 22.25 -61.52 28.44
C PHE A 9 21.99 -60.25 27.61
N ILE A 10 21.65 -60.40 26.32
CA ILE A 10 21.28 -59.27 25.46
C ILE A 10 19.94 -58.67 25.91
N LEU A 11 18.94 -59.48 26.25
CA LEU A 11 17.68 -58.98 26.81
C LEU A 11 17.89 -58.27 28.15
N SER A 12 18.76 -58.79 29.02
CA SER A 12 19.14 -58.15 30.29
C SER A 12 19.81 -56.78 30.07
N LEU A 13 20.70 -56.68 29.08
CA LEU A 13 21.38 -55.42 28.73
C LEU A 13 20.41 -54.39 28.13
N LEU A 14 19.48 -54.84 27.28
CA LEU A 14 18.42 -54.00 26.72
C LEU A 14 17.43 -53.53 27.79
N SER A 15 17.07 -54.38 28.75
CA SER A 15 16.23 -53.97 29.88
C SER A 15 16.94 -53.01 30.83
N PHE A 16 18.26 -53.15 31.05
CA PHE A 16 19.02 -52.19 31.86
C PHE A 16 19.20 -50.84 31.13
N GLY A 17 19.37 -50.86 29.81
CA GLY A 17 19.44 -49.66 28.98
C GLY A 17 18.11 -48.88 28.92
N LEU A 18 16.98 -49.58 28.96
CA LEU A 18 15.64 -48.95 28.97
C LEU A 18 15.22 -48.40 30.35
N ILE A 19 15.72 -48.97 31.45
CA ILE A 19 15.44 -48.45 32.80
C ILE A 19 16.32 -47.22 33.14
N HIS A 20 17.49 -47.07 32.49
CA HIS A 20 18.35 -45.86 32.63
C HIS A 20 18.07 -44.77 31.59
N SER A 21 17.17 -44.97 30.61
CA SER A 21 16.79 -43.94 29.63
C SER A 21 15.45 -43.27 29.88
N CYS A 22 14.72 -43.66 30.95
CA CYS A 22 13.53 -42.96 31.41
C CYS A 22 13.85 -42.01 32.58
N GLY A 23 14.67 -41.01 32.28
CA GLY A 23 14.51 -39.70 32.89
C GLY A 23 14.12 -38.75 31.76
N PRO A 24 12.84 -38.62 31.39
CA PRO A 24 12.47 -37.42 30.65
C PRO A 24 12.83 -36.28 31.60
N ASN A 25 13.84 -35.49 31.25
CA ASN A 25 13.91 -34.11 31.72
C ASN A 25 12.66 -33.46 31.13
N GLU A 26 11.53 -33.69 31.80
CA GLU A 26 10.31 -32.93 31.65
C GLU A 26 10.75 -31.47 31.68
N ASN A 27 10.35 -30.69 30.67
CA ASN A 27 10.73 -29.30 30.60
C ASN A 27 10.48 -28.69 31.98
N PRO A 28 11.50 -28.16 32.69
CA PRO A 28 11.31 -27.66 34.04
C PRO A 28 10.19 -26.60 34.12
N ASP A 29 9.88 -25.93 32.99
CA ASP A 29 8.76 -25.00 32.84
C ASP A 29 7.36 -25.65 32.81
N LEU A 30 7.26 -26.97 32.64
CA LEU A 30 6.02 -27.74 32.76
C LEU A 30 5.76 -28.22 34.19
N VAL A 31 6.81 -28.54 34.95
CA VAL A 31 6.73 -29.03 36.34
C VAL A 31 6.71 -27.87 37.35
N ASN A 32 7.42 -26.79 37.03
CA ASN A 32 7.43 -25.53 37.77
C ASN A 32 7.31 -24.39 36.76
N PRO A 33 6.09 -24.06 36.30
CA PRO A 33 5.91 -22.94 35.40
C PRO A 33 6.52 -21.68 36.03
N PRO A 34 7.35 -20.91 35.30
CA PRO A 34 7.97 -19.71 35.84
C PRO A 34 6.88 -18.81 36.42
N SER A 35 7.19 -18.23 37.59
CA SER A 35 6.28 -17.35 38.31
C SER A 35 5.62 -16.37 37.34
N GLN A 36 4.30 -16.16 37.43
CA GLN A 36 3.61 -15.18 36.59
C GLN A 36 4.23 -13.78 36.68
N THR A 37 5.01 -13.51 37.73
CA THR A 37 5.70 -12.24 37.96
C THR A 37 6.97 -12.02 37.14
N GLU A 38 7.53 -13.04 36.48
CA GLU A 38 8.84 -12.90 35.79
C GLU A 38 8.83 -11.84 34.68
N THR A 39 7.73 -11.76 33.97
CA THR A 39 7.53 -10.87 32.83
C THR A 39 6.65 -9.66 33.18
N VAL A 40 6.36 -9.44 34.47
CA VAL A 40 5.58 -8.30 34.95
C VAL A 40 6.51 -7.20 35.41
N ARG A 41 6.16 -5.96 35.09
CA ARG A 41 6.82 -4.76 35.63
C ARG A 41 5.81 -3.85 36.27
N VAL A 42 6.18 -3.25 37.41
CA VAL A 42 5.34 -2.33 38.18
C VAL A 42 6.11 -1.05 38.47
N ARG A 43 5.46 0.10 38.31
CA ARG A 43 6.03 1.42 38.65
C ARG A 43 4.98 2.37 39.19
N LEU A 44 5.43 3.42 39.87
CA LEU A 44 4.60 4.50 40.37
C LEU A 44 4.84 5.76 39.54
N LEU A 45 3.75 6.39 39.09
CA LEU A 45 3.72 7.79 38.66
C LEU A 45 3.01 8.59 39.75
N ASN A 46 3.73 9.53 40.37
CA ASN A 46 3.21 10.31 41.47
C ASN A 46 2.63 11.66 41.00
N LEU A 47 1.31 11.80 41.05
CA LEU A 47 0.59 13.05 40.74
C LEU A 47 -0.21 13.56 41.94
N ALA A 48 0.24 13.28 43.16
CA ALA A 48 -0.44 13.69 44.41
C ALA A 48 -0.63 15.22 44.52
N GLY A 49 -1.73 15.64 45.15
CA GLY A 49 -2.20 17.04 45.18
C GLY A 49 -1.31 18.01 45.95
N ASP A 50 -0.54 17.54 46.93
CA ASP A 50 0.40 18.35 47.71
C ASP A 50 1.79 18.48 47.07
N LYS A 51 2.02 17.80 45.94
CA LYS A 51 3.28 17.81 45.20
C LYS A 51 4.49 17.28 45.99
N LEU A 52 4.26 16.47 47.03
CA LEU A 52 5.33 15.82 47.78
C LEU A 52 5.62 14.42 47.24
N SER A 53 6.80 13.89 47.53
CA SER A 53 7.20 12.53 47.13
C SER A 53 6.30 11.46 47.76
N ARG A 54 6.13 10.34 47.06
CA ARG A 54 5.30 9.20 47.50
C ARG A 54 6.02 7.88 47.36
N THR A 55 5.65 6.94 48.23
CA THR A 55 6.12 5.57 48.19
C THR A 55 4.98 4.64 47.79
N LEU A 56 5.18 3.81 46.76
CA LEU A 56 4.27 2.72 46.43
C LEU A 56 4.73 1.46 47.14
N VAL A 57 3.83 0.86 47.92
CA VAL A 57 4.01 -0.44 48.55
C VAL A 57 3.13 -1.46 47.87
N ILE A 58 3.76 -2.54 47.45
CA ILE A 58 3.14 -3.71 46.81
C ILE A 58 3.25 -4.85 47.82
N ASP A 59 2.13 -5.12 48.49
CA ASP A 59 1.93 -6.21 49.47
C ASP A 59 3.03 -6.30 50.54
N TRP A 60 3.42 -5.15 51.08
CA TRP A 60 4.36 -5.02 52.21
C TRP A 60 5.78 -5.54 51.99
N LYS A 61 6.10 -6.09 50.79
CA LYS A 61 7.41 -6.66 50.45
C LYS A 61 8.19 -5.81 49.45
N THR A 62 7.54 -5.34 48.39
CA THR A 62 8.19 -4.50 47.37
C THR A 62 7.78 -3.06 47.60
N GLN A 63 8.77 -2.17 47.74
CA GLN A 63 8.54 -0.74 47.93
C GLN A 63 9.30 0.05 46.88
N ILE A 64 8.61 1.02 46.28
CA ILE A 64 9.17 2.01 45.36
C ILE A 64 9.21 3.33 46.14
N TYR A 65 10.38 3.67 46.67
CA TYR A 65 10.55 4.79 47.59
C TYR A 65 10.67 6.13 46.86
N ASP A 66 10.19 7.19 47.54
CA ASP A 66 10.51 8.59 47.28
C ASP A 66 10.34 9.04 45.83
N VAL A 67 9.25 8.63 45.17
CA VAL A 67 8.94 9.06 43.81
C VAL A 67 8.49 10.53 43.84
N PRO A 68 9.25 11.47 43.27
CA PRO A 68 8.90 12.89 43.30
C PRO A 68 7.60 13.16 42.56
N PHE A 69 6.96 14.29 42.87
CA PHE A 69 5.78 14.73 42.12
C PHE A 69 6.13 14.95 40.64
N SER A 70 5.21 14.55 39.75
CA SER A 70 5.38 14.60 38.29
C SER A 70 6.53 13.75 37.75
N ASN A 71 6.95 12.72 38.50
CA ASN A 71 7.96 11.76 38.07
C ASN A 71 7.41 10.32 38.11
N VAL A 72 8.00 9.48 37.27
CA VAL A 72 7.80 8.03 37.30
C VAL A 72 9.02 7.34 37.90
N SER A 73 8.80 6.27 38.67
CA SER A 73 9.88 5.43 39.15
C SER A 73 10.45 4.55 38.05
N THR A 74 11.63 3.97 38.30
CA THR A 74 12.05 2.78 37.57
C THR A 74 11.03 1.66 37.79
N ALA A 75 10.82 0.85 36.75
CA ALA A 75 9.93 -0.29 36.81
C ALA A 75 10.64 -1.46 37.51
N LEU A 76 9.96 -2.06 38.47
CA LEU A 76 10.47 -3.18 39.26
C LEU A 76 9.66 -4.44 38.99
N LYS A 77 10.27 -5.60 39.23
CA LYS A 77 9.55 -6.89 39.23
C LYS A 77 8.78 -7.03 40.55
N PRO A 78 7.47 -7.32 40.53
CA PRO A 78 6.73 -7.59 41.76
C PRO A 78 7.10 -8.97 42.33
N ALA A 79 7.11 -9.10 43.66
CA ALA A 79 7.41 -10.36 44.33
C ALA A 79 6.24 -11.38 44.29
N ILE A 80 5.05 -10.97 43.87
CA ILE A 80 3.80 -11.75 43.89
C ILE A 80 2.93 -11.45 42.66
N ASP A 81 1.96 -12.31 42.38
CA ASP A 81 1.08 -12.26 41.19
C ASP A 81 -0.08 -11.26 41.29
N SER A 82 -0.30 -10.63 42.44
CA SER A 82 -1.44 -9.74 42.66
C SER A 82 -1.28 -8.89 43.92
N THR A 83 -1.76 -7.65 43.94
CA THR A 83 -1.53 -6.74 45.07
C THR A 83 -2.70 -5.78 45.34
N PHE A 84 -2.80 -5.30 46.58
CA PHE A 84 -3.55 -4.09 46.93
C PHE A 84 -2.57 -2.92 46.96
N PRO A 85 -2.43 -2.12 45.88
CA PRO A 85 -1.46 -1.05 45.85
C PRO A 85 -1.75 -0.04 46.98
N LEU A 86 -0.71 0.28 47.74
CA LEU A 86 -0.73 1.14 48.92
C LEU A 86 0.22 2.32 48.68
N ILE A 87 -0.26 3.54 48.88
CA ILE A 87 0.55 4.76 48.82
C ILE A 87 0.84 5.25 50.24
N LEU A 88 2.11 5.51 50.51
CA LEU A 88 2.59 6.13 51.74
C LEU A 88 3.12 7.54 51.45
N ALA A 89 2.86 8.46 52.38
CA ALA A 89 3.51 9.76 52.47
C ALA A 89 4.35 9.80 53.74
N SER A 90 5.67 10.01 53.61
CA SER A 90 6.61 10.01 54.74
C SER A 90 6.47 8.78 55.67
N GLY A 91 6.23 7.60 55.08
CA GLY A 91 6.04 6.34 55.81
C GLY A 91 4.65 6.10 56.41
N VAL A 92 3.75 7.09 56.35
CA VAL A 92 2.37 6.97 56.85
C VAL A 92 1.43 6.58 55.71
N LYS A 93 0.52 5.64 55.97
CA LYS A 93 -0.50 5.22 55.00
C LYS A 93 -1.44 6.38 54.66
N GLU A 94 -1.50 6.71 53.38
CA GLU A 94 -2.36 7.77 52.86
C GLU A 94 -3.55 7.19 52.08
N PHE A 95 -3.30 6.21 51.20
CA PHE A 95 -4.35 5.56 50.42
C PHE A 95 -4.02 4.10 50.12
N GLN A 96 -5.03 3.23 50.14
CA GLN A 96 -4.91 1.84 49.71
C GLN A 96 -6.08 1.51 48.79
N SER A 97 -5.79 0.90 47.63
CA SER A 97 -6.85 0.42 46.75
C SER A 97 -7.72 -0.62 47.45
N SER A 98 -9.04 -0.49 47.30
CA SER A 98 -10.02 -1.47 47.77
C SER A 98 -10.06 -2.72 46.90
N MET A 99 -9.59 -2.63 45.65
CA MET A 99 -9.54 -3.75 44.71
C MET A 99 -8.12 -4.31 44.57
N LYS A 100 -8.04 -5.64 44.49
CA LYS A 100 -6.79 -6.36 44.22
C LYS A 100 -6.50 -6.31 42.72
N THR A 101 -5.35 -5.78 42.33
CA THR A 101 -4.85 -5.84 40.96
C THR A 101 -4.19 -7.20 40.77
N LYS A 102 -4.72 -8.04 39.87
CA LYS A 102 -4.06 -9.27 39.42
C LYS A 102 -3.13 -8.95 38.27
N PHE A 103 -1.89 -9.42 38.34
CA PHE A 103 -0.91 -9.21 37.30
C PHE A 103 -1.04 -10.26 36.21
N VAL A 104 -0.93 -9.81 34.97
CA VAL A 104 -0.93 -10.61 33.75
C VAL A 104 0.49 -10.65 33.21
N ARG A 105 0.93 -11.81 32.72
CA ARG A 105 2.27 -12.00 32.13
C ARG A 105 2.52 -10.99 31.01
N SER A 106 3.79 -10.61 30.85
CA SER A 106 4.29 -9.73 29.77
C SER A 106 3.59 -8.37 29.72
N THR A 107 3.20 -7.85 30.89
CA THR A 107 2.47 -6.60 31.04
C THR A 107 3.18 -5.66 31.99
N ASN A 108 3.29 -4.39 31.60
CA ASN A 108 3.81 -3.32 32.43
C ASN A 108 2.65 -2.55 33.06
N TYR A 109 2.69 -2.39 34.37
CA TYR A 109 1.69 -1.70 35.19
C TYR A 109 2.27 -0.37 35.68
N THR A 110 1.61 0.72 35.33
CA THR A 110 1.87 2.04 35.91
C THR A 110 0.73 2.39 36.86
N PHE A 111 1.02 2.42 38.16
CA PHE A 111 0.10 2.94 39.16
C PHE A 111 0.25 4.45 39.24
N ILE A 112 -0.85 5.19 39.11
CA ILE A 112 -0.88 6.65 39.11
C ILE A 112 -1.61 7.11 40.37
N ALA A 113 -0.88 7.75 41.29
CA ALA A 113 -1.47 8.33 42.50
C ALA A 113 -2.07 9.70 42.19
N LEU A 114 -3.37 9.89 42.45
CA LEU A 114 -4.13 11.09 42.08
C LEU A 114 -4.89 11.68 43.28
N PRO A 115 -5.03 13.01 43.37
CA PRO A 115 -5.77 13.67 44.44
C PRO A 115 -7.29 13.53 44.28
N SER A 116 -8.05 14.09 45.22
CA SER A 116 -9.49 14.34 45.03
C SER A 116 -9.74 15.37 43.92
N VAL A 117 -10.97 15.41 43.42
CA VAL A 117 -11.47 16.51 42.57
C VAL A 117 -11.21 17.85 43.27
N LYS A 118 -10.77 18.84 42.49
CA LYS A 118 -10.53 20.21 42.95
C LYS A 118 -11.79 20.75 43.63
N GLU A 119 -11.62 21.46 44.75
CA GLU A 119 -12.73 22.06 45.52
C GLU A 119 -13.74 21.05 46.11
N SER A 120 -13.39 19.75 46.15
CA SER A 120 -14.13 18.76 46.94
C SER A 120 -14.14 19.12 48.44
N SER A 121 -15.30 18.97 49.09
CA SER A 121 -15.45 19.18 50.53
C SER A 121 -14.59 18.23 51.38
N ASN A 122 -14.18 17.08 50.81
CA ASN A 122 -13.32 16.08 51.45
C ASN A 122 -12.05 15.86 50.63
N PHE A 123 -11.34 16.95 50.30
CA PHE A 123 -10.13 16.87 49.49
C PHE A 123 -9.03 16.04 50.17
N ARG A 124 -8.46 15.08 49.43
CA ARG A 124 -7.29 14.28 49.81
C ARG A 124 -6.17 14.47 48.80
N ASN A 125 -4.93 14.52 49.28
CA ASN A 125 -3.75 14.63 48.43
C ASN A 125 -3.54 13.37 47.57
N VAL A 126 -3.92 12.21 48.09
CA VAL A 126 -4.14 10.98 47.31
C VAL A 126 -5.51 10.41 47.67
N ASP A 127 -6.38 10.32 46.68
CA ASP A 127 -7.75 9.83 46.81
C ASP A 127 -8.01 8.59 45.95
N THR A 128 -7.21 8.37 44.91
CA THR A 128 -7.39 7.25 43.99
C THR A 128 -6.05 6.83 43.40
N ILE A 129 -5.92 5.52 43.14
CA ILE A 129 -4.87 4.96 42.30
C ILE A 129 -5.53 4.50 41.00
N VAL A 130 -5.11 5.07 39.88
CA VAL A 130 -5.48 4.55 38.54
C VAL A 130 -4.35 3.68 38.04
N THR A 131 -4.68 2.60 37.33
CA THR A 131 -3.68 1.69 36.76
C THR A 131 -3.74 1.75 35.24
N LEU A 132 -2.63 2.11 34.61
CA LEU A 132 -2.44 1.95 33.16
C LEU A 132 -1.62 0.69 32.89
N THR A 133 -2.04 -0.10 31.93
CA THR A 133 -1.40 -1.38 31.57
C THR A 133 -1.05 -1.43 30.09
N THR A 134 0.07 -2.06 29.75
CA THR A 134 0.34 -2.42 28.36
C THR A 134 -0.57 -3.57 27.92
N LEU A 135 -0.94 -3.62 26.64
CA LEU A 135 -1.69 -4.74 26.07
C LEU A 135 -0.73 -5.77 25.45
N THR A 136 -1.06 -7.04 25.61
CA THR A 136 -0.38 -8.15 24.93
C THR A 136 -1.23 -8.59 23.72
N GLY A 137 -0.59 -9.12 22.67
CA GLY A 137 -1.29 -9.61 21.48
C GLY A 137 -1.80 -8.53 20.52
N LEU A 138 -1.25 -7.31 20.60
CA LEU A 138 -1.47 -6.28 19.60
C LEU A 138 -0.88 -6.71 18.25
N THR A 139 -1.52 -6.31 17.15
CA THR A 139 -1.02 -6.56 15.80
C THR A 139 0.34 -5.87 15.62
N GLU A 140 1.39 -6.67 15.46
CA GLU A 140 2.72 -6.16 15.20
C GLU A 140 2.89 -5.93 13.70
N THR A 141 2.87 -4.68 13.27
CA THR A 141 3.32 -4.30 11.93
C THR A 141 4.61 -3.50 12.01
N ASN A 142 5.32 -3.34 10.89
CA ASN A 142 6.64 -2.73 10.90
C ASN A 142 6.66 -1.23 11.25
N ARG A 143 5.51 -0.56 11.36
CA ARG A 143 5.44 0.90 11.57
C ARG A 143 4.28 1.37 12.45
N THR A 144 3.81 0.58 13.39
CA THR A 144 2.69 0.94 14.28
C THR A 144 3.13 1.18 15.72
N ALA A 145 2.54 2.18 16.34
CA ALA A 145 2.63 2.48 17.77
C ALA A 145 1.21 2.67 18.31
N TYR A 146 1.04 2.59 19.63
CA TYR A 146 -0.27 2.70 20.26
C TYR A 146 -0.27 3.84 21.27
N VAL A 147 -1.26 4.72 21.18
CA VAL A 147 -1.36 5.92 22.01
C VAL A 147 -2.72 5.97 22.70
N GLN A 148 -2.74 6.34 23.97
CA GLN A 148 -3.96 6.68 24.72
C GLN A 148 -3.81 8.04 25.40
N LEU A 149 -4.92 8.72 25.65
CA LEU A 149 -4.99 9.94 26.44
C LEU A 149 -5.45 9.61 27.87
N PHE A 150 -4.76 10.16 28.87
CA PHE A 150 -5.12 10.06 30.28
C PHE A 150 -5.25 11.46 30.88
N ASN A 151 -6.38 11.76 31.51
CA ASN A 151 -6.63 13.06 32.11
C ASN A 151 -6.36 13.04 33.62
N ALA A 152 -5.25 13.64 34.03
CA ALA A 152 -4.87 13.82 35.43
C ALA A 152 -5.19 15.22 35.98
N ASN A 153 -5.79 16.11 35.19
CA ASN A 153 -6.26 17.41 35.68
C ASN A 153 -7.48 17.20 36.59
N ASN A 154 -7.34 17.56 37.87
CA ASN A 154 -8.35 17.31 38.90
C ASN A 154 -9.57 18.25 38.85
N ASP A 155 -9.72 19.04 37.79
CA ASP A 155 -10.91 19.84 37.53
C ASP A 155 -11.99 19.00 36.85
N SER A 156 -13.09 18.71 37.56
CA SER A 156 -14.20 17.92 37.02
C SER A 156 -15.07 18.66 35.99
N THR A 157 -14.87 19.96 35.80
CA THR A 157 -15.60 20.76 34.80
C THR A 157 -14.97 20.69 33.40
N VAL A 158 -13.81 20.04 33.30
CA VAL A 158 -12.99 20.00 32.10
C VAL A 158 -12.82 18.56 31.61
N VAL A 159 -13.03 18.36 30.31
CA VAL A 159 -12.67 17.12 29.60
C VAL A 159 -11.70 17.44 28.46
N TYR A 160 -10.91 16.46 28.04
CA TYR A 160 -9.94 16.64 26.96
C TYR A 160 -10.17 15.67 25.81
N SER A 161 -9.94 16.16 24.61
CA SER A 161 -9.91 15.38 23.38
C SER A 161 -8.53 15.50 22.72
N LEU A 162 -8.13 14.47 21.99
CA LEU A 162 -6.85 14.42 21.28
C LEU A 162 -7.13 14.07 19.83
N THR A 163 -6.61 14.89 18.91
CA THR A 163 -6.70 14.67 17.47
C THR A 163 -5.31 14.50 16.87
N LEU A 164 -5.20 13.64 15.84
CA LEU A 164 -3.99 13.55 15.03
C LEU A 164 -3.88 14.78 14.14
N GLY A 165 -2.67 15.35 14.06
CA GLY A 165 -2.39 16.55 13.28
C GLY A 165 -3.11 17.76 13.86
N CYS A 166 -3.95 18.39 13.04
CA CYS A 166 -4.72 19.58 13.40
C CYS A 166 -5.91 19.30 14.33
N PRO A 167 -6.49 20.36 14.97
CA PRO A 167 -7.70 20.24 15.77
C PRO A 167 -8.92 19.67 15.03
N ASN A 168 -9.02 19.88 13.71
CA ASN A 168 -10.05 19.33 12.84
C ASN A 168 -9.67 17.98 12.20
N GLY A 169 -8.53 17.41 12.60
CA GLY A 169 -8.05 16.11 12.12
C GLY A 169 -8.80 14.93 12.75
N GLN A 170 -8.28 13.72 12.54
CA GLN A 170 -8.90 12.51 13.06
C GLN A 170 -8.80 12.45 14.59
N PRO A 171 -9.91 12.34 15.33
CA PRO A 171 -9.88 12.17 16.78
C PRO A 171 -9.37 10.78 17.16
N ILE A 172 -8.41 10.73 18.08
CA ILE A 172 -7.87 9.49 18.68
C ILE A 172 -8.25 9.34 20.16
N ALA A 173 -8.70 10.41 20.81
CA ALA A 173 -9.39 10.35 22.09
C ALA A 173 -10.44 11.45 22.16
N GLN A 174 -11.57 11.19 22.82
CA GLN A 174 -12.67 12.14 22.95
C GLN A 174 -13.16 12.24 24.39
N ASN A 175 -13.38 13.48 24.85
CA ASN A 175 -14.07 13.80 26.09
C ASN A 175 -13.57 13.02 27.33
N VAL A 176 -12.25 12.89 27.46
CA VAL A 176 -11.62 12.18 28.57
C VAL A 176 -11.71 13.04 29.84
N SER A 177 -12.59 12.63 30.76
CA SER A 177 -12.80 13.28 32.06
C SER A 177 -11.68 12.95 33.05
N TYR A 178 -11.61 13.69 34.15
CA TYR A 178 -10.63 13.44 35.21
C TYR A 178 -10.63 11.98 35.66
N ARG A 179 -9.43 11.38 35.82
CA ARG A 179 -9.18 9.95 36.12
C ARG A 179 -9.56 8.99 34.99
N GLY A 180 -10.08 9.49 33.87
CA GLY A 180 -10.38 8.71 32.69
C GLY A 180 -9.14 8.47 31.82
N ALA A 181 -9.11 7.30 31.17
CA ALA A 181 -8.19 6.97 30.09
C ALA A 181 -9.00 6.63 28.83
N SER A 182 -8.54 7.09 27.67
CA SER A 182 -9.07 6.62 26.38
C SER A 182 -8.58 5.19 26.11
N PRO A 183 -9.21 4.44 25.18
CA PRO A 183 -8.58 3.23 24.65
C PRO A 183 -7.25 3.55 23.97
N LEU A 184 -6.40 2.54 23.84
CA LEU A 184 -5.21 2.59 22.98
C LEU A 184 -5.65 2.59 21.52
N VAL A 185 -5.21 3.61 20.78
CA VAL A 185 -5.45 3.76 19.34
C VAL A 185 -4.15 3.56 18.59
N GLU A 186 -4.23 2.81 17.48
CA GLU A 186 -3.11 2.58 16.58
C GLU A 186 -2.76 3.85 15.80
N VAL A 187 -1.49 4.21 15.81
CA VAL A 187 -0.93 5.35 15.09
C VAL A 187 0.39 4.96 14.43
N ARG A 188 0.90 5.80 13.53
CA ARG A 188 2.20 5.57 12.88
C ARG A 188 3.35 5.71 13.88
N ALA A 189 4.27 4.74 13.86
CA ALA A 189 5.49 4.73 14.67
C ALA A 189 6.61 5.57 14.02
N ASP A 190 6.45 6.88 14.09
CA ASP A 190 7.48 7.85 13.76
C ASP A 190 7.18 9.21 14.41
N SER A 191 7.67 10.30 13.79
CA SER A 191 7.35 11.65 14.19
C SER A 191 5.94 12.01 13.73
N ILE A 192 5.00 12.10 14.67
CA ILE A 192 3.62 12.56 14.44
C ILE A 192 3.34 13.86 15.21
N ALA A 193 2.33 14.60 14.77
CA ALA A 193 1.80 15.74 15.50
C ALA A 193 0.42 15.41 16.06
N VAL A 194 0.09 15.96 17.23
CA VAL A 194 -1.24 15.84 17.86
C VAL A 194 -1.70 17.17 18.43
N SER A 195 -2.99 17.45 18.32
CA SER A 195 -3.62 18.63 18.93
C SER A 195 -4.40 18.22 20.18
N LEU A 196 -4.17 18.93 21.28
CA LEU A 196 -4.92 18.77 22.53
C LEU A 196 -6.03 19.81 22.58
N ILE A 197 -7.27 19.36 22.75
CA ILE A 197 -8.46 20.21 22.82
C ILE A 197 -9.05 20.08 24.22
N ARG A 198 -9.21 21.22 24.90
CA ARG A 198 -9.91 21.35 26.17
C ARG A 198 -11.38 21.64 25.90
N ILE A 199 -12.29 20.95 26.57
CA ILE A 199 -13.71 21.27 26.53
C ILE A 199 -14.16 21.60 27.94
N GLN A 200 -14.58 22.86 28.15
CA GLN A 200 -15.08 23.34 29.43
C GLN A 200 -16.46 23.96 29.23
N TYR A 201 -17.46 23.49 29.98
CA TYR A 201 -18.87 23.90 29.81
C TYR A 201 -19.40 23.75 28.37
N GLY A 202 -18.90 22.76 27.63
CA GLY A 202 -19.28 22.51 26.23
C GLY A 202 -18.55 23.37 25.20
N ILE A 203 -17.64 24.25 25.60
CA ILE A 203 -16.87 25.12 24.71
C ILE A 203 -15.50 24.47 24.43
N PRO A 204 -15.17 24.10 23.18
CA PRO A 204 -13.86 23.60 22.81
C PRO A 204 -12.83 24.74 22.71
N GLU A 205 -11.61 24.48 23.16
CA GLU A 205 -10.47 25.38 23.07
C GLU A 205 -9.18 24.59 22.80
N ILE A 206 -8.39 25.04 21.84
CA ILE A 206 -7.12 24.41 21.48
C ILE A 206 -6.08 24.75 22.55
N VAL A 207 -5.64 23.75 23.32
CA VAL A 207 -4.59 23.91 24.34
C VAL A 207 -3.22 24.05 23.69
N GLY A 208 -2.95 23.20 22.70
CA GLY A 208 -1.65 23.18 22.03
C GLY A 208 -1.52 22.09 20.99
N LEU A 209 -0.51 22.27 20.15
CA LEU A 209 -0.03 21.30 19.16
C LEU A 209 1.29 20.72 19.67
N TYR A 210 1.44 19.40 19.64
CA TYR A 210 2.60 18.70 20.19
C TYR A 210 3.17 17.72 19.18
N ARG A 211 4.50 17.67 19.13
CA ARG A 211 5.24 16.68 18.32
C ARG A 211 5.61 15.48 19.19
N LEU A 212 5.31 14.29 18.69
CA LEU A 212 5.62 13.01 19.32
C LEU A 212 6.60 12.24 18.43
N THR A 213 7.59 11.60 19.03
CA THR A 213 8.45 10.63 18.35
C THR A 213 8.16 9.25 18.93
N LEU A 214 7.54 8.38 18.14
CA LEU A 214 7.07 7.08 18.60
C LEU A 214 7.93 5.96 18.01
N ASN A 215 8.29 4.99 18.85
CA ASN A 215 9.01 3.80 18.42
C ASN A 215 8.04 2.74 17.92
N LYS A 216 8.54 1.89 17.00
CA LYS A 216 7.80 0.71 16.51
C LYS A 216 7.37 -0.17 17.69
N ASN A 217 6.11 -0.63 17.64
CA ASN A 217 5.45 -1.45 18.66
C ASN A 217 5.43 -0.81 20.07
N GLY A 218 5.72 0.49 20.17
CA GLY A 218 5.66 1.22 21.43
C GLY A 218 4.21 1.44 21.88
N GLN A 219 4.01 1.49 23.20
CA GLN A 219 2.72 1.83 23.81
C GLN A 219 2.93 3.05 24.69
N TYR A 220 2.09 4.07 24.50
CA TYR A 220 2.29 5.39 25.07
C TYR A 220 1.00 5.92 25.71
N ALA A 221 1.15 6.61 26.84
CA ALA A 221 0.07 7.38 27.45
C ALA A 221 0.43 8.87 27.44
N LEU A 222 -0.43 9.67 26.83
CA LEU A 222 -0.39 11.12 26.87
C LEU A 222 -1.16 11.59 28.10
N ILE A 223 -0.47 12.19 29.07
CA ILE A 223 -1.01 12.57 30.37
C ILE A 223 -1.17 14.09 30.42
N VAL A 224 -2.41 14.55 30.59
CA VAL A 224 -2.73 15.96 30.78
C VAL A 224 -2.74 16.29 32.27
N GLN A 225 -1.98 17.31 32.68
CA GLN A 225 -1.97 17.79 34.07
C GLN A 225 -1.82 19.33 34.14
N LYS A 226 -2.21 19.94 35.26
CA LYS A 226 -1.99 21.37 35.53
C LYS A 226 -0.79 21.56 36.46
N THR A 227 0.10 22.49 36.12
CA THR A 227 1.22 22.88 36.99
C THR A 227 0.85 24.02 37.95
N SER A 228 1.79 24.39 38.84
CA SER A 228 1.67 25.50 39.79
C SER A 228 1.27 26.83 39.14
N SER A 229 1.64 27.02 37.87
CA SER A 229 1.35 28.21 37.07
C SER A 229 -0.07 28.24 36.50
N LYS A 230 -0.92 27.25 36.82
CA LYS A 230 -2.29 27.05 36.29
C LYS A 230 -2.39 26.73 34.79
N LEU A 231 -1.26 26.56 34.11
CA LEU A 231 -1.22 26.17 32.70
C LEU A 231 -1.39 24.65 32.57
N GLU A 232 -2.17 24.23 31.58
CA GLU A 232 -2.25 22.84 31.14
C GLU A 232 -0.95 22.41 30.46
N GLU A 233 -0.46 21.23 30.82
CA GLU A 233 0.71 20.61 30.22
C GLU A 233 0.39 19.20 29.75
N LEU A 234 1.03 18.81 28.65
CA LEU A 234 0.95 17.45 28.12
C LEU A 234 2.28 16.75 28.34
N TRP A 235 2.22 15.55 28.89
CA TRP A 235 3.38 14.71 29.18
C TRP A 235 3.23 13.38 28.46
N LEU A 236 4.34 12.82 27.97
CA LEU A 236 4.37 11.50 27.35
C LEU A 236 4.94 10.49 28.34
N LEU A 237 4.22 9.38 28.53
CA LEU A 237 4.69 8.20 29.23
C LEU A 237 4.92 7.07 28.23
N ASP A 238 6.17 6.66 28.04
CA ASP A 238 6.49 5.39 27.37
C ASP A 238 6.19 4.24 28.35
N MET A 239 5.16 3.45 28.02
CA MET A 239 4.68 2.36 28.88
C MET A 239 5.57 1.12 28.80
N MET A 240 6.41 1.02 27.78
CA MET A 240 7.33 -0.09 27.55
C MET A 240 8.71 0.17 28.17
N LYS A 241 9.14 1.43 28.26
CA LYS A 241 10.43 1.83 28.83
C LYS A 241 10.45 1.69 30.36
N GLU A 242 11.41 0.93 30.89
CA GLU A 242 11.50 0.59 32.33
C GLU A 242 12.21 1.65 33.18
N SER A 243 12.93 2.60 32.59
CA SER A 243 13.69 3.61 33.33
C SER A 243 12.83 4.80 33.76
N SER A 244 13.31 5.59 34.73
CA SER A 244 12.60 6.73 35.30
C SER A 244 12.44 7.93 34.34
N ASP A 245 13.19 7.94 33.24
CA ASP A 245 13.08 8.92 32.14
C ASP A 245 12.03 8.51 31.09
N ALA A 246 11.19 7.51 31.40
CA ALA A 246 10.06 7.11 30.56
C ALA A 246 8.90 8.13 30.58
N PHE A 247 8.89 9.07 31.53
CA PHE A 247 7.90 10.13 31.63
C PHE A 247 8.55 11.49 31.44
N PHE A 248 8.15 12.22 30.41
CA PHE A 248 8.73 13.53 30.10
C PHE A 248 7.70 14.49 29.52
N LYS A 249 7.92 15.78 29.76
CA LYS A 249 7.06 16.87 29.29
C LYS A 249 7.21 17.04 27.79
N LEU A 250 6.08 17.21 27.10
CA LEU A 250 6.05 17.65 25.71
C LEU A 250 6.00 19.17 25.66
N ASN A 251 6.87 19.75 24.84
CA ASN A 251 6.82 21.17 24.56
C ASN A 251 5.85 21.43 23.41
N PRO A 252 4.95 22.42 23.54
CA PRO A 252 4.13 22.85 22.41
C PRO A 252 5.01 23.27 21.24
N THR A 253 4.61 22.88 20.04
CA THR A 253 5.25 23.30 18.79
C THR A 253 4.61 24.60 18.31
N SER A 254 5.45 25.61 18.03
CA SER A 254 5.01 26.86 17.39
C SER A 254 4.91 26.75 15.87
N GLU A 255 5.57 25.75 15.28
CA GLU A 255 5.53 25.46 13.85
C GLU A 255 4.15 24.95 13.46
N ARG A 256 3.38 25.84 12.83
CA ARG A 256 2.03 25.60 12.35
C ARG A 256 1.98 25.71 10.84
N THR A 257 2.97 25.18 10.16
CA THR A 257 3.09 25.31 8.71
C THR A 257 3.12 23.97 8.02
N SER A 258 2.56 23.92 6.82
CA SER A 258 2.66 22.82 5.87
C SER A 258 3.33 23.35 4.61
N ASN A 259 3.94 22.49 3.81
CA ASN A 259 4.49 22.89 2.52
C ASN A 259 3.58 22.42 1.40
N ILE A 260 3.26 23.30 0.46
CA ILE A 260 2.47 22.98 -0.72
C ILE A 260 3.25 23.40 -1.96
N ARG A 261 3.39 22.50 -2.93
CA ARG A 261 3.83 22.85 -4.28
C ARG A 261 2.65 22.76 -5.25
N VAL A 262 2.69 23.58 -6.29
CA VAL A 262 1.66 23.59 -7.35
C VAL A 262 2.24 22.98 -8.62
N LEU A 263 1.49 22.09 -9.25
CA LEU A 263 1.76 21.53 -10.57
C LEU A 263 0.69 22.04 -11.52
N ASN A 264 1.08 22.93 -12.43
CA ASN A 264 0.17 23.48 -13.41
C ASN A 264 0.19 22.64 -14.70
N PHE A 265 -0.86 21.85 -14.92
CA PHE A 265 -1.13 21.14 -16.17
C PHE A 265 -2.21 21.83 -17.03
N SER A 266 -2.73 22.97 -16.59
CA SER A 266 -3.70 23.75 -17.35
C SER A 266 -3.03 24.44 -18.55
N SER A 267 -3.83 24.80 -19.56
CA SER A 267 -3.36 25.52 -20.75
C SER A 267 -2.99 26.99 -20.52
N GLN A 268 -3.21 27.53 -19.31
CA GLN A 268 -2.96 28.92 -18.96
C GLN A 268 -2.04 29.06 -17.76
N ASN A 269 -1.54 30.28 -17.55
CA ASN A 269 -0.88 30.59 -16.31
C ASN A 269 -1.91 30.69 -15.18
N ILE A 270 -1.53 30.24 -13.99
CA ILE A 270 -2.43 30.20 -12.83
C ILE A 270 -1.81 30.88 -11.62
N SER A 271 -2.66 31.39 -10.73
CA SER A 271 -2.28 31.73 -9.36
C SER A 271 -3.06 30.85 -8.40
N VAL A 272 -2.42 30.43 -7.32
CA VAL A 272 -3.03 29.57 -6.29
C VAL A 272 -2.87 30.24 -4.94
N ILE A 273 -3.99 30.43 -4.25
CA ILE A 273 -4.07 31.16 -2.98
C ILE A 273 -4.81 30.28 -1.97
N LYS A 274 -4.18 30.04 -0.83
CA LYS A 274 -4.84 29.47 0.35
C LYS A 274 -5.52 30.58 1.13
N ALA A 275 -6.77 30.39 1.49
CA ALA A 275 -7.49 31.35 2.32
C ALA A 275 -7.00 31.32 3.79
N PRO A 276 -6.94 32.48 4.47
CA PRO A 276 -7.06 33.83 3.90
C PRO A 276 -5.71 34.33 3.33
N ASP A 277 -5.70 34.73 2.05
CA ASP A 277 -4.65 35.52 1.38
C ASP A 277 -3.19 35.01 1.41
N GLU A 278 -2.96 33.69 1.51
CA GLU A 278 -1.63 33.08 1.42
C GLU A 278 -1.35 32.59 -0.01
N TYR A 279 -0.43 33.26 -0.71
CA TYR A 279 -0.01 32.86 -2.07
C TYR A 279 0.87 31.61 -2.02
N ILE A 280 0.42 30.53 -2.67
CA ILE A 280 1.20 29.31 -2.89
C ILE A 280 1.95 29.41 -4.23
N ALA A 281 1.29 29.96 -5.25
CA ALA A 281 1.88 30.20 -6.56
C ALA A 281 1.30 31.47 -7.17
N ASN A 282 2.13 32.25 -7.87
CA ASN A 282 1.72 33.47 -8.55
C ASN A 282 2.13 33.41 -10.01
N ASN A 283 1.16 33.45 -10.92
CA ASN A 283 1.36 33.38 -12.37
C ASN A 283 2.27 32.22 -12.81
N LEU A 284 2.07 31.04 -12.21
CA LEU A 284 2.79 29.82 -12.55
C LEU A 284 2.43 29.42 -13.98
N ILE A 285 3.44 29.33 -14.85
CA ILE A 285 3.25 29.04 -16.26
C ILE A 285 2.67 27.64 -16.50
N SER A 286 2.02 27.46 -17.65
CA SER A 286 1.48 26.16 -18.10
C SER A 286 2.56 25.07 -18.17
N ASN A 287 2.17 23.83 -17.87
CA ASN A 287 3.03 22.63 -17.87
C ASN A 287 4.30 22.79 -17.03
N TYR A 288 4.15 23.24 -15.79
CA TYR A 288 5.27 23.54 -14.90
C TYR A 288 5.03 23.14 -13.44
N VAL A 289 6.08 22.68 -12.79
CA VAL A 289 6.14 22.33 -11.37
C VAL A 289 6.72 23.51 -10.60
N GLY A 290 5.94 24.09 -9.69
CA GLY A 290 6.38 25.16 -8.81
C GLY A 290 7.25 24.68 -7.64
N ASN A 291 7.67 25.62 -6.80
CA ASN A 291 8.39 25.32 -5.56
C ASN A 291 7.43 24.95 -4.42
N TYR A 292 7.93 24.24 -3.41
CA TYR A 292 7.24 24.08 -2.14
C TYR A 292 7.24 25.43 -1.40
N ILE A 293 6.04 25.95 -1.12
CA ILE A 293 5.84 27.14 -0.31
C ILE A 293 5.24 26.73 1.03
N SER A 294 5.80 27.29 2.11
CA SER A 294 5.30 27.12 3.46
C SER A 294 4.04 27.96 3.65
N VAL A 295 2.95 27.32 4.07
CA VAL A 295 1.65 27.94 4.34
C VAL A 295 1.22 27.61 5.76
N ASN A 296 0.43 28.47 6.38
CA ASN A 296 -0.08 28.17 7.70
C ASN A 296 -1.10 27.03 7.67
N SER A 297 -1.13 26.25 8.74
CA SER A 297 -1.96 25.08 8.98
C SER A 297 -2.41 25.05 10.43
N CYS A 298 -3.49 24.34 10.74
CA CYS A 298 -4.00 24.22 12.11
C CYS A 298 -4.23 25.56 12.86
N ILE A 299 -4.65 26.62 12.15
CA ILE A 299 -5.04 27.89 12.77
C ILE A 299 -6.49 27.83 13.29
N SER A 300 -7.36 27.07 12.63
CA SER A 300 -8.79 27.02 12.93
C SER A 300 -9.31 25.58 13.03
N GLU A 301 -10.53 25.43 13.54
CA GLU A 301 -11.28 24.16 13.52
C GLU A 301 -11.98 23.91 12.17
N SER A 302 -11.96 24.88 11.25
CA SER A 302 -12.50 24.72 9.88
C SER A 302 -11.46 24.16 8.91
N SER A 303 -11.91 23.52 7.82
CA SER A 303 -11.03 23.09 6.74
C SER A 303 -10.39 24.29 6.04
N ASP A 304 -9.12 24.17 5.69
CA ASP A 304 -8.44 25.11 4.81
C ASP A 304 -9.05 25.04 3.40
N SER A 305 -9.13 26.19 2.73
CA SER A 305 -9.60 26.29 1.34
C SER A 305 -8.49 26.84 0.46
N ILE A 306 -8.18 26.15 -0.63
CA ILE A 306 -7.18 26.55 -1.61
C ILE A 306 -7.91 26.85 -2.91
N PHE A 307 -7.71 28.03 -3.46
CA PHE A 307 -8.37 28.53 -4.66
C PHE A 307 -7.36 28.69 -5.79
N THR A 308 -7.79 28.32 -7.00
CA THR A 308 -7.06 28.55 -8.23
C THR A 308 -7.70 29.69 -9.02
N TYR A 309 -6.86 30.59 -9.53
CA TYR A 309 -7.25 31.76 -10.28
C TYR A 309 -6.59 31.77 -11.66
N VAL A 310 -7.35 32.24 -12.66
CA VAL A 310 -6.86 32.59 -14.00
C VAL A 310 -7.32 34.01 -14.28
N ASP A 311 -6.39 34.90 -14.61
CA ASP A 311 -6.65 36.33 -14.85
C ASP A 311 -7.47 37.00 -13.73
N GLY A 312 -7.17 36.65 -12.48
CA GLY A 312 -7.85 37.17 -11.29
C GLY A 312 -9.24 36.57 -11.00
N ASN A 313 -9.77 35.70 -11.86
CA ASN A 313 -11.05 35.02 -11.65
C ASN A 313 -10.84 33.64 -11.02
N SER A 314 -11.57 33.34 -9.94
CA SER A 314 -11.54 32.01 -9.33
C SER A 314 -12.12 30.98 -10.30
N LYS A 315 -11.40 29.87 -10.50
CA LYS A 315 -11.76 28.78 -11.41
C LYS A 315 -12.14 27.51 -10.69
N SER A 316 -11.35 27.12 -9.69
CA SER A 316 -11.58 25.90 -8.93
C SER A 316 -11.03 26.04 -7.52
N SER A 317 -11.48 25.16 -6.62
CA SER A 317 -11.04 25.15 -5.24
C SER A 317 -11.05 23.76 -4.63
N VAL A 318 -10.18 23.53 -3.66
CA VAL A 318 -10.18 22.32 -2.82
C VAL A 318 -10.26 22.74 -1.36
N ALA A 319 -11.07 22.03 -0.58
CA ALA A 319 -11.13 22.17 0.87
C ALA A 319 -10.57 20.91 1.54
N LEU A 320 -9.61 21.09 2.45
CA LEU A 320 -9.00 19.99 3.22
C LEU A 320 -8.44 20.50 4.56
N SER A 321 -8.16 19.59 5.49
CA SER A 321 -7.35 19.91 6.67
C SER A 321 -5.88 19.64 6.35
N LEU A 322 -5.03 20.66 6.47
CA LEU A 322 -3.59 20.51 6.26
C LEU A 322 -2.89 20.04 7.53
N ASP A 323 -2.44 18.80 7.57
CA ASP A 323 -1.51 18.33 8.61
C ASP A 323 -0.24 19.22 8.65
N VAL A 324 0.20 19.59 9.86
CA VAL A 324 1.45 20.35 10.09
C VAL A 324 2.68 19.58 9.62
N MET A 325 3.69 20.32 9.17
CA MET A 325 5.00 19.81 8.78
C MET A 325 4.96 18.72 7.71
N GLN A 326 3.91 18.72 6.89
CA GLN A 326 3.74 17.79 5.78
C GLN A 326 3.88 18.50 4.44
N ASN A 327 4.22 17.72 3.42
CA ASN A 327 4.31 18.17 2.05
C ASN A 327 3.07 17.71 1.26
N TYR A 328 2.47 18.64 0.52
CA TYR A 328 1.33 18.42 -0.36
C TYR A 328 1.67 18.80 -1.79
N SER A 329 1.11 18.05 -2.74
CA SER A 329 1.16 18.41 -4.16
C SER A 329 -0.23 18.80 -4.63
N TYR A 330 -0.37 20.04 -5.08
CA TYR A 330 -1.62 20.61 -5.61
C TYR A 330 -1.55 20.65 -7.12
N PHE A 331 -2.48 19.97 -7.79
CA PHE A 331 -2.52 19.82 -9.24
C PHE A 331 -3.66 20.63 -9.81
N VAL A 332 -3.41 21.32 -10.92
CA VAL A 332 -4.42 22.09 -11.63
C VAL A 332 -4.48 21.64 -13.08
N PHE A 333 -5.69 21.35 -13.55
CA PHE A 333 -5.96 20.85 -14.88
C PHE A 333 -7.11 21.61 -15.54
N ASP A 334 -7.11 21.58 -16.87
CA ASP A 334 -8.31 21.92 -17.63
C ASP A 334 -9.38 20.82 -17.48
N SER A 335 -10.63 21.22 -17.65
CA SER A 335 -11.78 20.33 -17.80
C SER A 335 -12.29 20.41 -19.26
N ALA A 336 -13.31 19.62 -19.62
CA ALA A 336 -13.81 19.53 -20.99
C ALA A 336 -14.01 20.89 -21.68
N ASP A 337 -14.62 21.86 -20.99
CA ASP A 337 -14.97 23.16 -21.56
C ASP A 337 -14.37 24.35 -20.80
N ASN A 338 -13.66 24.12 -19.69
CA ASN A 338 -13.19 25.20 -18.82
C ASN A 338 -11.73 25.02 -18.40
N ILE A 339 -10.99 26.11 -18.53
CA ILE A 339 -9.57 26.22 -18.15
C ILE A 339 -9.41 26.20 -16.64
N ALA A 340 -8.41 25.45 -16.15
CA ALA A 340 -8.02 25.37 -14.73
C ALA A 340 -9.19 25.05 -13.76
N ASN A 341 -10.22 24.39 -14.27
CA ASN A 341 -11.48 24.15 -13.57
C ASN A 341 -11.47 22.86 -12.75
N LEU A 342 -10.40 22.06 -12.85
CA LEU A 342 -10.16 20.92 -11.97
C LEU A 342 -8.92 21.19 -11.12
N SER A 343 -9.11 21.18 -9.81
CA SER A 343 -8.01 21.19 -8.84
C SER A 343 -8.06 19.92 -8.00
N LEU A 344 -6.90 19.28 -7.84
CA LEU A 344 -6.73 18.09 -7.01
C LEU A 344 -5.59 18.32 -6.02
N ILE A 345 -5.68 17.71 -4.85
CA ILE A 345 -4.58 17.71 -3.89
C ILE A 345 -4.22 16.27 -3.52
N ALA A 346 -2.93 15.98 -3.53
CA ALA A 346 -2.41 14.73 -3.01
C ALA A 346 -1.96 14.93 -1.56
N GLU A 347 -2.59 14.20 -0.66
CA GLU A 347 -2.23 14.14 0.76
C GLU A 347 -0.85 13.50 0.99
N PRO A 348 -0.26 13.68 2.18
CA PRO A 348 1.05 13.12 2.50
C PRO A 348 1.02 11.59 2.48
N ILE A 349 2.11 10.96 2.04
CA ILE A 349 2.17 9.50 1.93
C ILE A 349 2.18 8.85 3.30
N LYS A 350 1.19 8.00 3.55
CA LYS A 350 1.08 7.15 4.74
C LYS A 350 1.25 5.69 4.32
N LEU A 351 2.42 5.11 4.61
CA LEU A 351 2.75 3.70 4.31
C LEU A 351 2.85 2.87 5.58
N ASN A 352 2.23 1.70 5.57
CA ASN A 352 2.27 0.74 6.68
C ASN A 352 3.51 -0.18 6.63
N GLU A 353 4.25 -0.15 5.52
CA GLU A 353 5.45 -0.96 5.30
C GLU A 353 6.67 -0.12 4.91
N ALA A 354 7.84 -0.74 4.94
CA ALA A 354 9.10 -0.12 4.55
C ALA A 354 9.28 -0.14 3.03
N VAL A 355 9.86 0.94 2.48
CA VAL A 355 10.06 1.10 1.04
C VAL A 355 11.05 0.08 0.48
N ASN A 356 12.14 -0.22 1.20
CA ASN A 356 13.08 -1.31 0.89
C ASN A 356 13.56 -1.33 -0.58
N ASN A 357 14.09 -0.20 -1.08
CA ASN A 357 14.59 -0.07 -2.45
C ASN A 357 13.51 -0.23 -3.55
N ARG A 358 12.23 -0.18 -3.18
CA ARG A 358 11.11 -0.01 -4.11
C ARG A 358 10.82 1.47 -4.36
N SER A 359 9.94 1.76 -5.29
CA SER A 359 9.43 3.09 -5.57
C SER A 359 7.96 3.18 -5.15
N ILE A 360 7.54 4.37 -4.73
CA ILE A 360 6.14 4.65 -4.39
C ILE A 360 5.50 5.30 -5.59
N VAL A 361 4.35 4.82 -6.03
CA VAL A 361 3.61 5.41 -7.15
C VAL A 361 2.19 5.74 -6.73
N ARG A 362 1.72 6.92 -7.12
CA ARG A 362 0.32 7.33 -7.07
C ARG A 362 -0.12 7.73 -8.46
N VAL A 363 -1.34 7.37 -8.84
CA VAL A 363 -1.92 7.72 -10.13
C VAL A 363 -2.89 8.89 -9.95
N VAL A 364 -2.73 9.94 -10.74
CA VAL A 364 -3.63 11.10 -10.78
C VAL A 364 -4.44 11.02 -12.07
N HIS A 365 -5.77 10.98 -11.96
CA HIS A 365 -6.63 10.94 -13.15
C HIS A 365 -7.35 12.27 -13.37
N ALA A 366 -6.91 12.99 -14.41
CA ALA A 366 -7.47 14.27 -14.87
C ALA A 366 -7.98 14.21 -16.33
N GLY A 367 -8.14 13.01 -16.90
CA GLY A 367 -8.66 12.82 -18.25
C GLY A 367 -10.19 12.89 -18.29
N TYR A 368 -10.76 14.07 -18.56
CA TYR A 368 -12.22 14.29 -18.53
C TYR A 368 -13.01 13.46 -19.57
N ALA A 369 -12.35 12.98 -20.63
CA ALA A 369 -13.00 12.17 -21.66
C ALA A 369 -13.26 10.73 -21.19
N ARG A 370 -12.65 10.32 -20.07
CA ARG A 370 -12.74 8.98 -19.49
C ARG A 370 -13.38 9.09 -18.11
N LYS A 371 -14.44 8.34 -17.85
CA LYS A 371 -15.11 8.36 -16.53
C LYS A 371 -14.25 7.72 -15.44
N ALA A 372 -13.59 6.62 -15.78
CA ALA A 372 -12.70 5.90 -14.90
C ALA A 372 -11.68 5.06 -15.68
N LEU A 373 -10.53 4.82 -15.07
CA LEU A 373 -9.39 4.12 -15.63
C LEU A 373 -8.91 2.98 -14.74
N THR A 374 -8.32 1.97 -15.36
CA THR A 374 -7.48 0.98 -14.69
C THR A 374 -6.06 1.13 -15.22
N VAL A 375 -5.10 1.31 -14.32
CA VAL A 375 -3.70 1.52 -14.66
C VAL A 375 -2.90 0.36 -14.11
N SER A 376 -2.13 -0.28 -14.98
CA SER A 376 -1.34 -1.46 -14.65
C SER A 376 0.04 -1.39 -15.27
N LEU A 377 0.96 -2.16 -14.72
CA LEU A 377 2.24 -2.46 -15.33
C LEU A 377 2.14 -3.72 -16.17
N GLY A 378 2.78 -3.73 -17.33
CA GLY A 378 3.13 -4.93 -18.07
C GLY A 378 4.27 -5.69 -17.39
N ALA A 379 4.69 -6.77 -18.04
CA ALA A 379 5.82 -7.57 -17.59
C ALA A 379 7.12 -6.78 -17.67
N ARG A 380 7.92 -6.91 -16.62
CA ARG A 380 9.22 -6.25 -16.46
C ARG A 380 10.23 -7.20 -15.85
N ASP A 381 11.50 -6.96 -16.14
CA ASP A 381 12.60 -7.76 -15.61
C ASP A 381 12.64 -7.78 -14.09
N ASP A 382 12.93 -8.97 -13.55
CA ASP A 382 13.29 -9.15 -12.15
C ASP A 382 14.24 -10.33 -12.00
N HIS A 383 15.51 -10.01 -11.77
CA HIS A 383 16.56 -11.00 -11.57
C HIS A 383 16.41 -11.81 -10.28
N LYS A 384 15.53 -11.40 -9.36
CA LYS A 384 15.21 -12.18 -8.15
C LYS A 384 14.08 -13.18 -8.40
N SER A 385 13.29 -12.99 -9.44
CA SER A 385 12.23 -13.92 -9.84
C SER A 385 12.84 -15.15 -10.51
N PRO A 386 12.39 -16.38 -10.16
CA PRO A 386 12.84 -17.58 -10.84
C PRO A 386 12.46 -17.63 -12.33
N LEU A 387 11.48 -16.82 -12.75
CA LEU A 387 11.10 -16.66 -14.16
C LEU A 387 11.89 -15.55 -14.87
N GLY A 388 12.70 -14.76 -14.16
CA GLY A 388 13.41 -13.61 -14.72
C GLY A 388 12.55 -12.36 -14.93
N TYR A 389 11.25 -12.41 -14.61
CA TYR A 389 10.33 -11.27 -14.72
C TYR A 389 9.27 -11.29 -13.61
N VAL A 390 8.62 -10.14 -13.41
CA VAL A 390 7.37 -10.00 -12.65
C VAL A 390 6.22 -9.81 -13.63
N ALA A 391 5.17 -10.61 -13.47
CA ALA A 391 3.93 -10.45 -14.23
C ALA A 391 3.23 -9.13 -13.86
N GLY A 392 2.28 -8.70 -14.69
CA GLY A 392 1.66 -7.38 -14.56
C GLY A 392 1.07 -7.09 -13.17
N GLU A 393 1.16 -5.83 -12.75
CA GLU A 393 0.75 -5.35 -11.42
C GLU A 393 -0.21 -4.17 -11.59
N VAL A 394 -1.34 -4.16 -10.89
CA VAL A 394 -2.32 -3.08 -10.98
C VAL A 394 -1.90 -1.94 -10.06
N LEU A 395 -1.64 -0.75 -10.61
CA LEU A 395 -1.30 0.45 -9.85
C LEU A 395 -2.55 1.13 -9.29
N ALA A 396 -3.61 1.17 -10.09
CA ALA A 396 -4.91 1.71 -9.69
C ALA A 396 -6.02 1.00 -10.48
N SER A 397 -7.12 0.65 -9.82
CA SER A 397 -8.30 0.05 -10.47
C SER A 397 -9.51 0.96 -10.31
N ASN A 398 -10.29 1.11 -11.39
CA ASN A 398 -11.49 1.96 -11.42
C ASN A 398 -11.27 3.36 -10.83
N LEU A 399 -10.10 3.95 -11.10
CA LEU A 399 -9.74 5.30 -10.66
C LEU A 399 -10.63 6.29 -11.40
N ARG A 400 -11.46 7.03 -10.68
CA ARG A 400 -12.44 7.96 -11.27
C ARG A 400 -11.79 9.27 -11.69
N TYR A 401 -12.35 9.92 -12.70
CA TYR A 401 -11.94 11.28 -13.07
C TYR A 401 -11.99 12.21 -11.84
N GLY A 402 -10.95 13.03 -11.69
CA GLY A 402 -10.83 13.97 -10.57
C GLY A 402 -10.40 13.32 -9.26
N THR A 403 -9.64 12.22 -9.31
CA THR A 403 -9.16 11.53 -8.10
C THR A 403 -7.68 11.17 -8.18
N VAL A 404 -7.06 11.00 -7.00
CA VAL A 404 -5.69 10.51 -6.81
C VAL A 404 -5.77 9.13 -6.15
N SER A 405 -5.03 8.15 -6.67
CA SER A 405 -4.99 6.81 -6.09
C SER A 405 -4.29 6.77 -4.73
N GLN A 406 -4.55 5.71 -3.98
CA GLN A 406 -3.69 5.36 -2.84
C GLN A 406 -2.27 5.04 -3.32
N PRO A 407 -1.23 5.28 -2.49
CA PRO A 407 0.15 4.94 -2.84
C PRO A 407 0.33 3.43 -2.92
N ILE A 408 1.00 2.97 -3.98
CA ILE A 408 1.42 1.57 -4.15
C ILE A 408 2.95 1.48 -4.18
N LEU A 409 3.49 0.41 -3.60
CA LEU A 409 4.93 0.13 -3.58
C LEU A 409 5.30 -0.90 -4.64
N ILE A 410 6.13 -0.50 -5.60
CA ILE A 410 6.50 -1.34 -6.73
C ILE A 410 8.01 -1.37 -6.93
N SER A 411 8.54 -2.45 -7.50
CA SER A 411 9.97 -2.55 -7.81
C SER A 411 10.45 -1.37 -8.67
N SER A 412 11.59 -0.79 -8.28
CA SER A 412 12.28 0.24 -9.07
C SER A 412 12.80 -0.32 -10.38
N GLY A 413 12.97 0.53 -11.41
CA GLY A 413 13.47 0.17 -12.73
C GLY A 413 12.53 0.63 -13.84
N LEU A 414 12.62 -0.04 -15.00
CA LEU A 414 11.71 0.20 -16.11
C LEU A 414 10.28 -0.23 -15.74
N ALA A 415 9.33 0.67 -15.95
CA ALA A 415 7.92 0.50 -15.68
C ALA A 415 7.12 0.60 -16.99
N PRO A 416 6.76 -0.53 -17.61
CA PRO A 416 5.89 -0.56 -18.78
C PRO A 416 4.44 -0.32 -18.35
N ILE A 417 3.94 0.88 -18.53
CA ILE A 417 2.63 1.33 -18.06
C ILE A 417 1.57 1.11 -19.13
N THR A 418 0.43 0.58 -18.72
CA THR A 418 -0.75 0.35 -19.54
C THR A 418 -1.97 0.98 -18.88
N ILE A 419 -2.78 1.68 -19.65
CA ILE A 419 -3.97 2.40 -19.19
C ILE A 419 -5.17 1.83 -19.93
N PHE A 420 -6.06 1.19 -19.19
CA PHE A 420 -7.29 0.60 -19.70
C PHE A 420 -8.52 1.39 -19.26
N SER A 421 -9.60 1.29 -20.03
CA SER A 421 -10.93 1.70 -19.58
C SER A 421 -11.36 0.86 -18.38
N ALA A 422 -12.01 1.47 -17.38
CA ALA A 422 -12.57 0.73 -16.25
C ALA A 422 -13.85 -0.07 -16.58
N THR A 423 -14.41 0.08 -17.78
CA THR A 423 -15.58 -0.66 -18.26
C THR A 423 -15.24 -2.11 -18.58
N GLN A 424 -16.26 -2.97 -18.59
CA GLN A 424 -16.14 -4.31 -19.16
C GLN A 424 -16.86 -4.36 -20.50
N PRO A 425 -16.19 -4.81 -21.58
CA PRO A 425 -14.78 -5.21 -21.61
C PRO A 425 -13.80 -4.04 -21.53
N ALA A 426 -12.62 -4.32 -20.97
CA ALA A 426 -11.55 -3.33 -20.85
C ALA A 426 -10.88 -3.10 -22.21
N GLN A 427 -10.74 -1.84 -22.59
CA GLN A 427 -10.07 -1.38 -23.80
C GLN A 427 -8.75 -0.72 -23.42
N LEU A 428 -7.67 -1.05 -24.13
CA LEU A 428 -6.39 -0.35 -23.94
C LEU A 428 -6.48 1.03 -24.57
N LEU A 429 -6.31 2.06 -23.76
CA LEU A 429 -6.43 3.46 -24.17
C LEU A 429 -5.07 4.06 -24.50
N TYR A 430 -4.07 3.76 -23.67
CA TYR A 430 -2.71 4.29 -23.82
C TYR A 430 -1.70 3.35 -23.16
N CYS A 431 -0.48 3.32 -23.67
CA CYS A 431 0.64 2.66 -23.01
C CYS A 431 1.92 3.47 -23.18
N THR A 432 2.82 3.38 -22.22
CA THR A 432 4.09 4.12 -22.21
C THR A 432 5.11 3.40 -21.34
N ASN A 433 6.38 3.73 -21.52
CA ASN A 433 7.43 3.34 -20.58
C ASN A 433 7.81 4.51 -19.68
N ALA A 434 8.18 4.21 -18.44
CA ALA A 434 8.78 5.16 -17.51
C ALA A 434 9.91 4.48 -16.73
N TYR A 435 10.79 5.27 -16.11
CA TYR A 435 11.85 4.75 -15.24
C TYR A 435 11.65 5.25 -13.82
N LEU A 436 11.64 4.32 -12.86
CA LEU A 436 11.42 4.59 -11.45
C LEU A 436 12.68 4.32 -10.65
N GLU A 437 13.27 5.36 -10.06
CA GLU A 437 14.42 5.20 -9.18
C GLU A 437 14.03 4.64 -7.80
N PRO A 438 14.91 3.85 -7.17
CA PRO A 438 14.65 3.28 -5.86
C PRO A 438 14.52 4.36 -4.76
N ASN A 439 13.67 4.08 -3.78
CA ASN A 439 13.40 4.93 -2.61
C ASN A 439 12.85 6.34 -2.95
N LYS A 440 12.33 6.54 -4.16
CA LYS A 440 11.63 7.77 -4.57
C LYS A 440 10.11 7.57 -4.66
N SER A 441 9.40 8.68 -4.64
CA SER A 441 7.94 8.74 -4.78
C SER A 441 7.58 9.45 -6.08
N TYR A 442 6.57 8.95 -6.77
CA TYR A 442 6.15 9.49 -8.06
C TYR A 442 4.63 9.64 -8.17
N PHE A 443 4.23 10.67 -8.92
CA PHE A 443 2.91 10.81 -9.48
C PHE A 443 2.93 10.43 -10.95
N LEU A 444 2.12 9.46 -11.32
CA LEU A 444 1.76 9.16 -12.69
C LEU A 444 0.48 9.93 -13.04
N VAL A 445 0.62 11.04 -13.75
CA VAL A 445 -0.48 11.94 -14.08
C VAL A 445 -1.03 11.61 -15.46
N ILE A 446 -2.31 11.29 -15.54
CA ILE A 446 -3.02 10.92 -16.78
C ILE A 446 -4.06 11.99 -17.08
N MET A 447 -3.93 12.64 -18.22
CA MET A 447 -4.80 13.73 -18.65
C MET A 447 -5.20 13.59 -20.12
N ASN A 448 -6.13 14.44 -20.55
CA ASN A 448 -6.50 14.55 -21.95
C ASN A 448 -6.06 15.91 -22.52
N GLU A 449 -5.63 15.91 -23.77
CA GLU A 449 -5.44 17.12 -24.56
C GLU A 449 -6.41 17.12 -25.74
N LEU A 450 -7.02 18.27 -26.02
CA LEU A 450 -7.80 18.51 -27.22
C LEU A 450 -6.88 19.11 -28.29
N GLN A 451 -6.78 18.44 -29.44
CA GLN A 451 -6.19 19.00 -30.64
C GLN A 451 -7.25 19.01 -31.75
N GLY A 452 -7.84 20.18 -31.98
CA GLY A 452 -9.03 20.29 -32.83
C GLY A 452 -10.23 19.59 -32.19
N SER A 453 -10.80 18.60 -32.90
CA SER A 453 -11.93 17.78 -32.40
C SER A 453 -11.49 16.41 -31.87
N ILE A 454 -10.19 16.14 -31.82
CA ILE A 454 -9.64 14.83 -31.39
C ILE A 454 -9.08 14.96 -29.98
N ILE A 455 -9.40 13.97 -29.15
CA ILE A 455 -8.93 13.86 -27.78
C ILE A 455 -7.78 12.87 -27.74
N PHE A 456 -6.63 13.32 -27.22
CA PHE A 456 -5.45 12.49 -27.01
C PHE A 456 -5.24 12.26 -25.51
N ASP A 457 -4.92 11.02 -25.13
CA ASP A 457 -4.48 10.69 -23.79
C ASP A 457 -2.99 11.08 -23.65
N LYS A 458 -2.62 11.81 -22.58
CA LYS A 458 -1.25 12.20 -22.24
C LYS A 458 -0.88 11.73 -20.85
N VAL A 459 0.38 11.36 -20.67
CA VAL A 459 0.90 10.86 -19.40
C VAL A 459 2.18 11.58 -19.03
N ALA A 460 2.31 11.99 -17.77
CA ALA A 460 3.54 12.51 -17.19
C ALA A 460 3.93 11.74 -15.93
N LEU A 461 5.22 11.58 -15.69
CA LEU A 461 5.76 11.04 -14.45
C LEU A 461 6.50 12.15 -13.71
N ILE A 462 6.03 12.52 -12.52
CA ILE A 462 6.61 13.58 -11.71
C ILE A 462 7.09 13.01 -10.38
N GLU A 463 8.36 13.23 -10.05
CA GLU A 463 8.90 12.85 -8.74
C GLU A 463 8.37 13.79 -7.63
N ASP A 464 8.10 13.25 -6.45
CA ASP A 464 7.37 13.93 -5.37
C ASP A 464 8.13 15.14 -4.77
N LEU A 465 9.45 15.15 -4.89
CA LEU A 465 10.32 16.23 -4.41
C LEU A 465 10.83 17.14 -5.53
N GLU A 466 10.47 16.87 -6.79
CA GLU A 466 10.83 17.72 -7.93
C GLU A 466 10.25 19.14 -7.80
N THR A 467 11.03 20.17 -8.08
CA THR A 467 10.58 21.56 -8.00
C THR A 467 11.16 22.39 -9.13
N ASP A 468 10.48 23.47 -9.48
CA ASP A 468 10.93 24.48 -10.45
C ASP A 468 11.36 23.88 -11.80
N LYS A 469 10.46 23.12 -12.42
CA LYS A 469 10.78 22.38 -13.64
C LYS A 469 9.58 22.29 -14.59
N ALA A 470 9.88 22.37 -15.89
CA ALA A 470 8.90 22.08 -16.93
C ALA A 470 8.49 20.60 -16.90
N ILE A 471 7.19 20.36 -16.99
CA ILE A 471 6.59 19.04 -17.05
C ILE A 471 6.91 18.42 -18.41
N LYS A 472 7.47 17.20 -18.38
CA LYS A 472 7.72 16.41 -19.58
C LYS A 472 6.71 15.27 -19.67
N PHE A 473 6.06 15.16 -20.82
CA PHE A 473 5.17 14.05 -21.12
C PHE A 473 5.98 12.85 -21.61
N LEU A 474 5.50 11.65 -21.29
CA LEU A 474 6.07 10.39 -21.75
C LEU A 474 5.55 10.06 -23.14
N ASP A 475 6.45 9.57 -24.00
CA ASP A 475 6.11 9.16 -25.36
C ASP A 475 5.21 7.91 -25.37
N GLU A 476 4.28 7.86 -26.32
CA GLU A 476 3.42 6.68 -26.48
C GLU A 476 4.25 5.45 -26.88
N GLY A 477 4.12 4.39 -26.09
CA GLY A 477 4.72 3.10 -26.35
C GLY A 477 3.82 2.18 -27.18
N ILE A 478 4.36 1.03 -27.55
CA ILE A 478 3.69 0.00 -28.33
C ILE A 478 3.42 -1.19 -27.42
N PHE A 479 2.14 -1.53 -27.26
CA PHE A 479 1.75 -2.73 -26.52
C PHE A 479 2.17 -3.98 -27.31
N ALA A 480 3.03 -4.78 -26.69
CA ALA A 480 3.59 -5.98 -27.26
C ALA A 480 3.16 -7.20 -26.45
N GLN A 481 2.64 -8.22 -27.14
CA GLN A 481 2.30 -9.52 -26.55
C GLN A 481 3.23 -10.59 -27.11
N PHE A 482 3.68 -11.48 -26.25
CA PHE A 482 4.46 -12.66 -26.59
C PHE A 482 3.67 -13.93 -26.28
N VAL A 483 3.74 -14.92 -27.16
CA VAL A 483 3.13 -16.24 -26.96
C VAL A 483 4.15 -17.33 -27.27
N ASN A 484 4.34 -18.26 -26.32
CA ASN A 484 5.19 -19.43 -26.56
C ASN A 484 4.37 -20.62 -27.07
N LEU A 485 4.64 -21.03 -28.32
CA LEU A 485 4.06 -22.23 -28.93
C LEU A 485 5.12 -23.30 -29.28
N THR A 486 6.28 -23.34 -28.64
CA THR A 486 7.35 -24.31 -28.94
C THR A 486 7.03 -25.72 -28.39
N SER A 487 6.83 -26.73 -29.24
CA SER A 487 6.20 -28.04 -28.87
C SER A 487 7.01 -29.05 -28.05
N LYS A 488 8.34 -28.92 -27.95
CA LYS A 488 9.23 -29.87 -27.23
C LYS A 488 9.97 -29.26 -26.05
N ILE A 489 9.99 -27.93 -25.96
CA ILE A 489 10.67 -27.22 -24.89
C ILE A 489 9.58 -26.66 -24.00
N ASP A 490 9.43 -27.24 -22.80
CA ASP A 490 8.40 -26.83 -21.84
C ASP A 490 8.44 -25.32 -21.53
N LYS A 491 9.60 -24.69 -21.76
CA LYS A 491 9.84 -23.27 -21.56
C LYS A 491 10.84 -22.70 -22.56
N VAL A 492 10.65 -21.46 -22.96
CA VAL A 492 11.63 -20.69 -23.74
C VAL A 492 12.17 -19.53 -22.91
N ASN A 493 13.39 -19.11 -23.20
CA ASN A 493 13.99 -17.89 -22.66
C ASN A 493 13.83 -16.78 -23.70
N LEU A 494 13.06 -15.76 -23.33
CA LEU A 494 12.76 -14.57 -24.12
C LEU A 494 13.63 -13.41 -23.64
N ALA A 495 14.30 -12.75 -24.58
CA ALA A 495 14.85 -11.42 -24.39
C ALA A 495 14.25 -10.48 -25.44
N ILE A 496 13.91 -9.27 -25.03
CA ILE A 496 13.50 -8.16 -25.88
C ILE A 496 14.33 -6.95 -25.44
N ASP A 497 15.19 -6.46 -26.32
CA ASP A 497 16.08 -5.36 -26.01
C ASP A 497 15.30 -4.12 -25.51
N GLY A 498 15.78 -3.55 -24.40
CA GLY A 498 15.14 -2.41 -23.77
C GLY A 498 13.84 -2.72 -22.98
N ALA A 499 13.39 -3.98 -22.90
CA ALA A 499 12.21 -4.36 -22.13
C ALA A 499 12.42 -5.57 -21.21
N LEU A 500 12.99 -6.66 -21.72
CA LEU A 500 13.17 -7.93 -21.01
C LEU A 500 14.53 -8.56 -21.34
N THR A 501 15.27 -9.04 -20.35
CA THR A 501 16.65 -9.55 -20.57
C THR A 501 16.74 -11.06 -20.63
N ASN A 502 15.96 -11.79 -19.82
CA ASN A 502 15.97 -13.25 -19.83
C ASN A 502 14.73 -13.83 -19.13
N SER A 503 13.57 -13.69 -19.76
CA SER A 503 12.27 -14.13 -19.24
C SER A 503 11.95 -15.57 -19.63
N THR A 504 11.73 -16.44 -18.65
CA THR A 504 11.30 -17.83 -18.86
C THR A 504 9.79 -17.91 -19.10
N ILE A 505 9.36 -18.31 -20.29
CA ILE A 505 7.95 -18.43 -20.68
C ILE A 505 7.60 -19.88 -20.98
N TYR A 506 6.64 -20.45 -20.26
CA TYR A 506 6.19 -21.83 -20.47
C TYR A 506 5.39 -22.00 -21.76
N PHE A 507 5.31 -23.22 -22.25
CA PHE A 507 4.45 -23.57 -23.38
C PHE A 507 3.00 -23.13 -23.12
N ALA A 508 2.39 -22.55 -24.14
CA ALA A 508 1.05 -21.97 -24.12
C ALA A 508 0.83 -20.79 -23.14
N ALA A 509 1.89 -20.28 -22.52
CA ALA A 509 1.82 -19.05 -21.76
C ALA A 509 2.01 -17.83 -22.68
N SER A 510 1.42 -16.71 -22.24
CA SER A 510 1.60 -15.41 -22.87
C SER A 510 2.13 -14.38 -21.88
N LEU A 511 2.85 -13.40 -22.40
CA LEU A 511 3.37 -12.26 -21.67
C LEU A 511 2.96 -10.97 -22.41
N ALA A 512 2.75 -9.87 -21.71
CA ALA A 512 2.52 -8.57 -22.33
C ALA A 512 3.41 -7.51 -21.70
N THR A 513 4.01 -6.63 -22.52
CA THR A 513 4.84 -5.51 -22.09
C THR A 513 4.66 -4.31 -23.04
N VAL A 514 5.42 -3.24 -22.82
CA VAL A 514 5.38 -2.03 -23.64
C VAL A 514 6.77 -1.78 -24.21
N LEU A 515 6.85 -1.61 -25.52
CA LEU A 515 8.08 -1.24 -26.23
C LEU A 515 8.06 0.24 -26.60
N ASN A 516 9.23 0.84 -26.75
CA ASN A 516 9.31 2.17 -27.35
C ASN A 516 9.14 2.04 -28.87
N SER A 517 8.85 3.15 -29.57
CA SER A 517 8.84 3.09 -31.03
C SER A 517 10.26 2.97 -31.56
N GLY A 518 10.45 2.12 -32.57
CA GLY A 518 11.75 1.88 -33.18
C GLY A 518 12.01 0.40 -33.50
N ASN A 519 13.26 0.12 -33.85
CA ASN A 519 13.74 -1.24 -34.05
C ASN A 519 14.06 -1.90 -32.71
N HIS A 520 13.66 -3.15 -32.57
CA HIS A 520 13.93 -4.01 -31.43
C HIS A 520 14.43 -5.36 -31.90
N THR A 521 15.37 -5.96 -31.17
CA THR A 521 15.82 -7.34 -31.37
C THR A 521 15.16 -8.24 -30.34
N ILE A 522 14.39 -9.21 -30.82
CA ILE A 522 13.81 -10.27 -29.99
C ILE A 522 14.72 -11.49 -30.08
N GLN A 523 15.06 -12.08 -28.93
CA GLN A 523 15.82 -13.32 -28.86
C GLN A 523 15.02 -14.40 -28.12
N ILE A 524 14.96 -15.59 -28.70
CA ILE A 524 14.29 -16.77 -28.11
C ILE A 524 15.24 -17.95 -28.20
N ASN A 525 15.72 -18.41 -27.04
CA ASN A 525 16.71 -19.50 -26.94
C ASN A 525 17.92 -19.32 -27.89
N GLY A 526 18.35 -18.07 -28.11
CA GLY A 526 19.48 -17.71 -28.98
C GLY A 526 19.12 -17.40 -30.45
N VAL A 527 17.90 -17.71 -30.90
CA VAL A 527 17.40 -17.28 -32.21
C VAL A 527 16.99 -15.82 -32.12
N SER A 528 17.50 -14.96 -33.01
CA SER A 528 17.24 -13.52 -33.00
C SER A 528 16.39 -13.09 -34.19
N LYS A 529 15.48 -12.14 -33.98
CA LYS A 529 14.71 -11.48 -35.04
C LYS A 529 14.53 -10.01 -34.72
N ASP A 530 14.81 -9.16 -35.70
CA ASP A 530 14.54 -7.73 -35.61
C ASP A 530 13.09 -7.43 -35.99
N VAL A 531 12.45 -6.59 -35.19
CA VAL A 531 11.07 -6.14 -35.39
C VAL A 531 11.00 -4.62 -35.27
N TYR A 532 10.04 -4.02 -35.97
CA TYR A 532 9.79 -2.59 -35.89
C TYR A 532 8.49 -2.31 -35.13
N ALA A 533 8.61 -1.60 -34.00
CA ALA A 533 7.50 -1.15 -33.19
C ALA A 533 7.04 0.26 -33.63
N GLU A 534 5.82 0.33 -34.16
CA GLU A 534 5.23 1.57 -34.69
C GLU A 534 4.10 2.06 -33.78
N THR A 535 4.13 3.34 -33.41
CA THR A 535 3.06 3.98 -32.61
C THR A 535 1.69 3.80 -33.28
N GLY A 536 0.66 3.56 -32.47
CA GLY A 536 -0.69 3.27 -32.94
C GLY A 536 -0.94 1.84 -33.42
N LYS A 537 0.10 1.01 -33.57
CA LYS A 537 -0.03 -0.44 -33.81
C LYS A 537 0.14 -1.24 -32.52
N ARG A 538 -0.18 -2.54 -32.61
CA ARG A 538 0.03 -3.57 -31.59
C ARG A 538 0.95 -4.62 -32.18
N LEU A 539 1.85 -5.14 -31.35
CA LEU A 539 2.82 -6.15 -31.76
C LEU A 539 2.48 -7.49 -31.08
N LEU A 540 2.29 -8.54 -31.87
CA LEU A 540 2.17 -9.90 -31.39
C LEU A 540 3.37 -10.72 -31.88
N ILE A 541 4.11 -11.27 -30.94
CA ILE A 541 5.29 -12.11 -31.17
C ILE A 541 4.93 -13.54 -30.79
N ILE A 542 5.17 -14.50 -31.67
CA ILE A 542 4.86 -15.91 -31.45
C ILE A 542 6.12 -16.73 -31.70
N SER A 543 6.53 -17.53 -30.72
CA SER A 543 7.56 -18.54 -30.97
C SER A 543 6.92 -19.81 -31.51
N ALA A 544 7.32 -20.22 -32.70
CA ALA A 544 6.89 -21.46 -33.34
C ALA A 544 8.08 -22.41 -33.49
N SER A 545 7.86 -23.72 -33.60
CA SER A 545 8.96 -24.65 -33.87
C SER A 545 8.55 -25.89 -34.66
N THR A 546 9.55 -26.48 -35.30
CA THR A 546 9.54 -27.88 -35.74
C THR A 546 10.73 -28.58 -35.10
N TYR A 547 10.48 -29.52 -34.19
CA TYR A 547 11.54 -30.20 -33.43
C TYR A 547 12.46 -29.20 -32.69
N ASP A 548 13.69 -29.00 -33.16
CA ASP A 548 14.72 -28.13 -32.55
C ASP A 548 14.86 -26.76 -33.26
N ASP A 549 14.12 -26.54 -34.34
CA ASP A 549 14.23 -25.34 -35.17
C ASP A 549 13.15 -24.31 -34.79
N ILE A 550 13.51 -23.39 -33.90
CA ILE A 550 12.67 -22.29 -33.42
C ILE A 550 12.60 -21.19 -34.48
N ASP A 551 11.41 -20.70 -34.73
CA ASP A 551 11.12 -19.52 -35.56
C ASP A 551 10.33 -18.49 -34.75
N ILE A 552 10.46 -17.22 -35.14
CA ILE A 552 9.82 -16.08 -34.49
C ILE A 552 8.89 -15.42 -35.50
N ILE A 553 7.59 -15.51 -35.27
CA ILE A 553 6.57 -14.82 -36.07
C ILE A 553 6.26 -13.50 -35.38
N ASP A 554 6.22 -12.41 -36.14
CA ASP A 554 5.80 -11.10 -35.68
C ASP A 554 4.58 -10.63 -36.50
N ILE A 555 3.55 -10.15 -35.80
CA ILE A 555 2.34 -9.61 -36.40
C ILE A 555 2.17 -8.21 -35.84
N SER A 556 2.31 -7.22 -36.70
CA SER A 556 2.09 -5.81 -36.37
C SER A 556 0.84 -5.28 -37.08
N ASN A 557 -0.16 -4.88 -36.30
CA ASN A 557 -1.44 -4.40 -36.85
C ASN A 557 -2.04 -3.26 -36.05
N LEU A 558 -2.93 -2.50 -36.69
CA LEU A 558 -3.81 -1.58 -35.98
C LEU A 558 -4.70 -2.38 -35.00
N PRO A 559 -5.03 -1.81 -33.82
CA PRO A 559 -5.97 -2.41 -32.90
C PRO A 559 -7.27 -2.79 -33.59
N LEU A 560 -7.81 -3.95 -33.24
CA LEU A 560 -9.10 -4.40 -33.76
C LEU A 560 -10.23 -3.54 -33.15
N LEU A 561 -11.06 -2.94 -34.01
CA LEU A 561 -12.14 -2.05 -33.56
C LEU A 561 -13.22 -2.83 -32.81
N ASN A 562 -13.32 -2.58 -31.50
CA ASN A 562 -14.30 -3.21 -30.63
C ASN A 562 -15.68 -2.54 -30.75
N SER A 563 -16.75 -3.32 -30.58
CA SER A 563 -18.13 -2.83 -30.53
C SER A 563 -18.97 -3.68 -29.57
N ASP A 564 -19.91 -3.06 -28.86
CA ASP A 564 -20.83 -3.77 -27.96
C ASP A 564 -21.78 -4.73 -28.69
N ARG A 565 -21.79 -4.73 -30.03
CA ARG A 565 -22.68 -5.55 -30.86
C ARG A 565 -22.06 -6.81 -31.42
N TYR A 566 -20.74 -6.94 -31.37
CA TYR A 566 -20.01 -8.08 -31.93
C TYR A 566 -18.70 -8.32 -31.19
N TYR A 567 -18.14 -9.51 -31.34
CA TYR A 567 -16.72 -9.75 -31.04
C TYR A 567 -15.94 -9.87 -32.34
N ASN A 568 -14.66 -9.50 -32.30
CA ASN A 568 -13.75 -9.77 -33.40
C ASN A 568 -12.99 -11.06 -33.13
N ARG A 569 -12.76 -11.85 -34.18
CA ARG A 569 -11.78 -12.93 -34.12
C ARG A 569 -10.92 -12.96 -35.38
N ARG A 570 -9.65 -13.30 -35.24
CA ARG A 570 -8.79 -13.72 -36.35
C ARG A 570 -8.09 -15.03 -36.00
N ILE A 571 -7.62 -15.72 -37.03
CA ILE A 571 -6.90 -16.98 -36.90
C ILE A 571 -5.47 -16.74 -37.36
N ILE A 572 -4.50 -17.25 -36.62
CA ILE A 572 -3.08 -17.16 -36.96
C ILE A 572 -2.55 -18.57 -37.13
N ASN A 573 -1.82 -18.81 -38.22
CA ASN A 573 -1.13 -20.08 -38.43
C ASN A 573 0.34 -19.96 -38.00
N ALA A 574 0.64 -20.53 -36.84
CA ALA A 574 1.99 -20.68 -36.29
C ALA A 574 2.49 -22.14 -36.35
N ALA A 575 1.81 -23.03 -37.10
CA ALA A 575 2.23 -24.41 -37.26
C ALA A 575 3.31 -24.54 -38.35
N LYS A 576 4.58 -24.39 -37.97
CA LYS A 576 5.74 -24.40 -38.89
C LYS A 576 5.87 -25.67 -39.74
N SER A 577 5.35 -26.82 -39.28
CA SER A 577 5.31 -28.07 -40.07
C SER A 577 4.32 -28.05 -41.23
N LEU A 578 3.42 -27.07 -41.29
CA LEU A 578 2.35 -26.98 -42.29
C LEU A 578 2.46 -25.67 -43.09
N PRO A 579 2.55 -25.73 -44.43
CA PRO A 579 2.64 -24.51 -45.24
C PRO A 579 1.37 -23.66 -45.14
N SER A 580 0.21 -24.28 -44.98
CA SER A 580 -1.05 -23.59 -44.75
C SER A 580 -2.08 -24.46 -44.04
N ILE A 581 -3.14 -23.84 -43.52
CA ILE A 581 -4.27 -24.50 -42.86
C ILE A 581 -5.61 -23.97 -43.37
N THR A 582 -6.66 -24.76 -43.25
CA THR A 582 -8.05 -24.28 -43.36
C THR A 582 -8.75 -24.47 -42.03
N VAL A 583 -9.57 -23.50 -41.62
CA VAL A 583 -10.32 -23.57 -40.36
C VAL A 583 -11.81 -23.44 -40.63
N ARG A 584 -12.60 -24.36 -40.05
CA ARG A 584 -14.05 -24.38 -40.15
C ARG A 584 -14.71 -24.24 -38.78
N VAL A 585 -15.96 -23.77 -38.77
CA VAL A 585 -16.77 -23.53 -37.56
C VAL A 585 -17.81 -24.63 -37.42
N ASP A 586 -17.98 -25.13 -36.19
CA ASP A 586 -18.99 -26.09 -35.73
C ASP A 586 -18.89 -27.52 -36.30
N SER A 587 -18.34 -27.72 -37.49
CA SER A 587 -18.07 -29.05 -38.07
C SER A 587 -16.98 -29.02 -39.15
N ASP A 588 -16.48 -30.20 -39.52
CA ASP A 588 -15.55 -30.45 -40.64
C ASP A 588 -16.12 -30.08 -42.02
N SER A 589 -17.44 -29.95 -42.12
CA SER A 589 -18.19 -29.49 -43.29
C SER A 589 -18.82 -28.10 -43.09
N GLY A 590 -18.54 -27.46 -41.97
CA GLY A 590 -19.13 -26.17 -41.57
C GLY A 590 -18.56 -24.97 -42.32
N PHE A 591 -18.97 -23.77 -41.86
CA PHE A 591 -18.55 -22.49 -42.42
C PHE A 591 -17.03 -22.32 -42.34
N ILE A 592 -16.41 -21.86 -43.43
CA ILE A 592 -14.96 -21.65 -43.50
C ILE A 592 -14.62 -20.32 -42.81
N ALA A 593 -13.95 -20.39 -41.66
CA ALA A 593 -13.45 -19.22 -40.94
C ALA A 593 -12.16 -18.65 -41.55
N ALA A 594 -11.28 -19.50 -42.06
CA ALA A 594 -10.08 -19.10 -42.77
C ALA A 594 -9.72 -20.19 -43.78
N GLU A 595 -9.41 -19.81 -45.02
CA GLU A 595 -9.06 -20.75 -46.09
C GLU A 595 -7.61 -20.54 -46.52
N TRP A 596 -6.85 -21.63 -46.71
CA TRP A 596 -5.45 -21.60 -47.18
C TRP A 596 -4.55 -20.60 -46.42
N LEU A 597 -4.76 -20.47 -45.10
CA LEU A 597 -4.03 -19.54 -44.24
C LEU A 597 -2.56 -19.95 -44.14
N GLN A 598 -1.66 -19.17 -44.73
CA GLN A 598 -0.23 -19.47 -44.81
C GLN A 598 0.44 -19.42 -43.44
N TYR A 599 1.48 -20.22 -43.25
CA TYR A 599 2.34 -20.13 -42.07
C TYR A 599 2.88 -18.71 -41.86
N GLY A 600 2.92 -18.25 -40.61
CA GLY A 600 3.40 -16.91 -40.24
C GLY A 600 2.41 -15.78 -40.54
N SER A 601 1.18 -16.10 -40.95
CA SER A 601 0.17 -15.09 -41.33
C SER A 601 -1.10 -15.16 -40.49
N ALA A 602 -1.82 -14.03 -40.47
CA ALA A 602 -3.13 -13.89 -39.84
C ALA A 602 -4.24 -13.81 -40.89
N SER A 603 -5.39 -14.41 -40.60
CA SER A 603 -6.60 -14.22 -41.39
C SER A 603 -7.12 -12.78 -41.27
N GLN A 604 -8.02 -12.38 -42.16
CA GLN A 604 -8.83 -11.19 -41.92
C GLN A 604 -9.62 -11.34 -40.62
N SER A 605 -9.84 -10.21 -39.93
CA SER A 605 -10.69 -10.16 -38.74
C SER A 605 -12.15 -10.40 -39.14
N GLN A 606 -12.80 -11.32 -38.44
CA GLN A 606 -14.23 -11.60 -38.58
C GLN A 606 -15.00 -10.96 -37.44
N GLN A 607 -16.03 -10.20 -37.78
CA GLN A 607 -17.03 -9.71 -36.82
C GLN A 607 -18.13 -10.74 -36.66
N VAL A 608 -18.36 -11.19 -35.43
CA VAL A 608 -19.40 -12.17 -35.12
C VAL A 608 -20.44 -11.54 -34.21
N TYR A 609 -21.68 -11.50 -34.70
CA TYR A 609 -22.84 -10.85 -34.08
C TYR A 609 -23.71 -11.81 -33.24
N LEU A 610 -23.17 -12.99 -32.92
CA LEU A 610 -23.88 -14.06 -32.22
C LEU A 610 -23.00 -14.61 -31.09
N GLU A 611 -23.37 -14.32 -29.84
CA GLU A 611 -22.79 -14.98 -28.66
C GLU A 611 -23.41 -16.36 -28.51
N ARG A 612 -22.76 -17.37 -29.10
CA ARG A 612 -23.11 -18.77 -28.90
C ARG A 612 -21.85 -19.61 -28.72
N LYS A 613 -22.01 -20.78 -28.13
CA LYS A 613 -20.97 -21.79 -28.16
C LYS A 613 -20.70 -22.19 -29.60
N PHE A 614 -19.43 -22.26 -29.98
CA PHE A 614 -19.01 -22.74 -31.28
C PHE A 614 -17.75 -23.59 -31.15
N SER A 615 -17.45 -24.37 -32.17
CA SER A 615 -16.19 -25.13 -32.23
C SER A 615 -15.36 -24.69 -33.43
N LEU A 616 -14.03 -24.79 -33.34
CA LEU A 616 -13.12 -24.58 -34.47
C LEU A 616 -12.45 -25.89 -34.86
N PHE A 617 -12.49 -26.22 -36.15
CA PHE A 617 -11.88 -27.39 -36.76
C PHE A 617 -10.72 -26.93 -37.63
N PHE A 618 -9.49 -27.27 -37.24
CA PHE A 618 -8.29 -26.99 -38.01
C PHE A 618 -8.00 -28.16 -38.93
N MET A 619 -7.85 -27.92 -40.21
CA MET A 619 -7.85 -28.94 -41.25
C MET A 619 -6.69 -28.75 -42.22
N GLU A 620 -6.24 -29.86 -42.79
CA GLU A 620 -5.26 -29.85 -43.87
C GLU A 620 -5.89 -29.30 -45.18
N PRO A 621 -5.24 -28.34 -45.87
CA PRO A 621 -5.82 -27.66 -47.03
C PRO A 621 -6.06 -28.57 -48.25
N GLN A 622 -5.15 -29.50 -48.53
CA GLN A 622 -5.14 -30.23 -49.80
C GLN A 622 -6.22 -31.31 -49.91
N SER A 623 -6.71 -31.82 -48.79
CA SER A 623 -7.67 -32.93 -48.79
C SER A 623 -9.02 -32.60 -48.16
N TYR A 624 -9.11 -31.58 -47.30
CA TYR A 624 -10.23 -31.35 -46.35
C TYR A 624 -10.69 -32.64 -45.61
N LYS A 625 -9.87 -33.70 -45.60
CA LYS A 625 -10.25 -35.03 -45.10
C LYS A 625 -9.68 -35.32 -43.72
N LYS A 626 -8.69 -34.54 -43.29
CA LYS A 626 -8.01 -34.73 -42.00
C LYS A 626 -8.16 -33.48 -41.14
N THR A 627 -8.94 -33.63 -40.08
CA THR A 627 -8.94 -32.70 -38.95
C THR A 627 -7.62 -32.87 -38.19
N LEU A 628 -6.86 -31.79 -38.09
CA LEU A 628 -5.58 -31.71 -37.39
C LEU A 628 -5.78 -31.47 -35.90
N TYR A 629 -6.75 -30.61 -35.56
CA TYR A 629 -7.10 -30.24 -34.19
C TYR A 629 -8.53 -29.72 -34.12
N THR A 630 -9.15 -29.84 -32.95
CA THR A 630 -10.48 -29.28 -32.68
C THR A 630 -10.45 -28.52 -31.36
N MET A 631 -10.97 -27.30 -31.39
CA MET A 631 -11.27 -26.51 -30.19
C MET A 631 -12.78 -26.56 -29.95
N PRO A 632 -13.28 -27.46 -29.10
CA PRO A 632 -14.70 -27.51 -28.79
C PRO A 632 -15.11 -26.41 -27.80
N ASP A 633 -16.41 -26.13 -27.75
CA ASP A 633 -17.07 -25.35 -26.69
C ASP A 633 -16.53 -23.92 -26.45
N LEU A 634 -16.06 -23.25 -27.49
CA LEU A 634 -15.58 -21.87 -27.40
C LEU A 634 -16.74 -20.90 -27.18
N THR A 635 -16.52 -19.90 -26.31
CA THR A 635 -17.42 -18.77 -26.11
C THR A 635 -16.60 -17.50 -26.04
N PHE A 636 -16.87 -16.56 -26.94
CA PHE A 636 -16.23 -15.24 -26.97
C PHE A 636 -17.26 -14.19 -26.59
N SER A 637 -16.85 -13.21 -25.79
CA SER A 637 -17.72 -12.13 -25.35
C SER A 637 -17.68 -10.97 -26.34
N PHE A 638 -18.82 -10.30 -26.55
CA PHE A 638 -18.90 -9.06 -27.32
C PHE A 638 -17.98 -7.97 -26.78
N ALA A 639 -17.69 -6.99 -27.65
CA ALA A 639 -16.75 -5.89 -27.44
C ALA A 639 -15.30 -6.31 -27.13
N LYS A 640 -14.95 -7.59 -27.34
CA LYS A 640 -13.58 -8.10 -27.26
C LYS A 640 -13.08 -8.54 -28.63
N SER A 641 -11.76 -8.55 -28.75
CA SER A 641 -11.03 -9.01 -29.92
C SER A 641 -10.13 -10.18 -29.55
N TYR A 642 -10.14 -11.23 -30.37
CA TYR A 642 -9.44 -12.47 -30.10
C TYR A 642 -8.57 -12.90 -31.28
N SER A 643 -7.36 -13.38 -30.97
CA SER A 643 -6.55 -14.17 -31.87
C SER A 643 -6.59 -15.64 -31.46
N VAL A 644 -6.97 -16.50 -32.39
CA VAL A 644 -6.83 -17.94 -32.24
C VAL A 644 -5.57 -18.36 -32.95
N ILE A 645 -4.54 -18.68 -32.18
CA ILE A 645 -3.20 -18.98 -32.68
C ILE A 645 -3.06 -20.50 -32.74
N PHE A 646 -3.11 -21.05 -33.95
CA PHE A 646 -2.91 -22.47 -34.20
C PHE A 646 -1.44 -22.79 -34.30
N GLY A 647 -1.00 -23.81 -33.58
CA GLY A 647 0.40 -24.12 -33.37
C GLY A 647 0.72 -25.61 -33.35
N THR A 648 1.99 -25.81 -33.05
CA THR A 648 2.89 -26.93 -33.31
C THR A 648 2.38 -28.36 -33.29
N ASP A 649 3.02 -29.17 -34.12
CA ASP A 649 3.11 -30.63 -34.10
C ASP A 649 4.47 -31.06 -33.51
N SER A 650 4.48 -31.81 -32.42
CA SER A 650 5.58 -32.72 -32.12
C SER A 650 5.06 -33.93 -31.33
N SER A 651 5.72 -35.07 -31.52
CA SER A 651 5.29 -36.43 -31.18
C SER A 651 4.94 -36.74 -29.72
N SER A 652 4.97 -35.76 -28.80
CA SER A 652 4.46 -35.88 -27.42
C SER A 652 3.17 -35.09 -27.16
N ASN A 653 2.90 -34.00 -27.90
CA ASN A 653 1.81 -33.05 -27.61
C ASN A 653 0.78 -32.86 -28.76
N GLY A 654 1.07 -33.30 -29.99
CA GLY A 654 0.18 -33.08 -31.15
C GLY A 654 -0.05 -31.59 -31.48
N PHE A 655 -0.94 -31.30 -32.44
CA PHE A 655 -1.36 -29.93 -32.76
C PHE A 655 -2.16 -29.29 -31.62
N SER A 656 -1.98 -27.98 -31.43
CA SER A 656 -2.70 -27.22 -30.40
C SER A 656 -3.10 -25.84 -30.91
N ALA A 657 -3.95 -25.16 -30.15
CA ALA A 657 -4.23 -23.75 -30.39
C ALA A 657 -4.48 -23.00 -29.09
N ILE A 658 -4.15 -21.71 -29.10
CA ILE A 658 -4.29 -20.81 -27.96
C ILE A 658 -5.24 -19.67 -28.37
N ILE A 659 -6.07 -19.24 -27.42
CA ILE A 659 -6.86 -18.03 -27.56
C ILE A 659 -6.16 -16.91 -26.80
N LEU A 660 -5.78 -15.87 -27.52
CA LEU A 660 -5.23 -14.65 -26.97
C LEU A 660 -6.28 -13.53 -27.12
N GLN A 661 -6.56 -12.82 -26.03
CA GLN A 661 -7.31 -11.57 -26.11
C GLN A 661 -6.39 -10.44 -26.55
N GLU A 662 -6.83 -9.69 -27.56
CA GLU A 662 -6.17 -8.48 -28.08
C GLU A 662 -6.81 -7.21 -27.52
N TYR A 663 -6.04 -6.11 -27.56
CA TYR A 663 -6.41 -4.83 -26.95
C TYR A 663 -6.15 -3.60 -27.82
#